data_AF-A0ABC9FWD4-F1
#
_entry.id   AF-A0ABC9FWD4-F1
#
_cell.length_a   1.000
_cell.length_b   1.000
_cell.length_c   1.000
_cell.angle_alpha   90.00
_cell.angle_beta   90.00
_cell.angle_gamma   90.00
#
_symmetry.space_group_name_H-M   'P 1'
#
loop_
_entity.id
_entity.type
_entity.pdbx_description
1 polymer ?
#
loop_
_entity_poly.entity_id
_entity_poly.type
_entity_poly.pdbx_seq_one_letter_code
_entity_poly.pdbx_strand_id
1 'polypeptide(L)'
;MAAAVPPPPLTLFLLVPLLVTPLFSSPASAADTVAANASLADGETLVSAGGVFELGFFTPASSTARFLGIWYMGIAPQTVVWVANRDAPITGATASLAINATGSLVISDSSSGRVFWSSAPSNTTAAGAPAAQLLDSGNFVLRGAGAAVLWQSFDYPSDTLLPGMKLGWDLTAGLDRHLTTWRGPGDPSPGDYTFGIDIRGVPEGFIRYVGGAPVYRNGPWNGLQFSGEPEMGPNNSNFRFEFVANATDVYYTFLVDPAAGGAAADGGGVVSRFVLNQSNVQRYVWPPGGQAWTLYWSLPRDQCDSYAHCGAFGVCDTGGGSPACSCVRGFTPASPRDWQLRDGTAGCRRVTPLNCTGDGFLQVSGVKLPDTTNATEDAAITVDQCRQRCLANCSCLGYAASSIKGGDSGCIIWSSPLIDIRHFPSGGQDLYIRLAASDLPSNGDGSKKKSILAAVFVSLSALLVFGIGGFFIWNKFFRHKRTFESTQRFNSFDSSIPLTPVQDRKLEDESGQDKDLNVTLFDMATIALATDNFATWTKLGEGGFGTVYKGELEGGQTVAVKRLSKFSTQGLDEFKNEVMLIAKLQHVNLVRLLGCCIHGEERILVYEYMENKSLDNFIFDKSRSAQLNWSKRFDIILGIARGLLYLHQDSRYKVIHRDLKAGNILLDKDMNPKISDFGVARIFGDDTDSHTRKVVGTYGYMSPEYAMDGVFSVKSDVFSFGVLVLEIVSGRKNRGMYSSSEQTSLLNHAWKLWREGNAAALLDEAVAGAGEHRGSEVLRCVQVALLCVQERPDDRPHMASVFLALGNPCAALPQPRHPGFCSDRVGSTSTDCEWSSTCTVNDVTVTIVEGR
;
A
#
# COMPACT_ATOMS: atom_id res chain seq x y z
N MET A 1 1.37 -12.46 94.24
CA MET A 1 0.53 -12.83 93.07
C MET A 1 1.32 -12.40 91.85
N ALA A 2 1.96 -13.29 91.09
CA ALA A 2 1.39 -14.39 90.28
C ALA A 2 0.58 -13.82 89.08
N ALA A 3 0.88 -14.14 87.82
CA ALA A 3 1.83 -15.15 87.31
C ALA A 3 2.54 -14.73 86.00
N ALA A 4 3.68 -15.36 85.73
CA ALA A 4 4.36 -15.40 84.43
C ALA A 4 5.00 -16.79 84.27
N VAL A 5 5.02 -17.33 83.05
CA VAL A 5 5.36 -18.74 82.75
C VAL A 5 6.80 -18.85 82.18
N PRO A 6 7.60 -19.86 82.57
CA PRO A 6 8.96 -20.04 82.06
C PRO A 6 9.02 -20.63 80.64
N PRO A 7 10.08 -20.37 79.86
CA PRO A 7 10.26 -20.92 78.51
C PRO A 7 10.81 -22.37 78.49
N PRO A 8 10.53 -23.15 77.44
CA PRO A 8 11.12 -24.48 77.20
C PRO A 8 12.55 -24.41 76.62
N PRO A 9 13.31 -25.54 76.61
CA PRO A 9 14.75 -25.54 76.32
C PRO A 9 15.12 -25.51 74.82
N LEU A 10 16.41 -25.21 74.56
CA LEU A 10 16.99 -25.19 73.22
C LEU A 10 16.94 -26.56 72.53
N THR A 11 16.63 -26.57 71.23
CA THR A 11 16.90 -27.69 70.32
C THR A 11 17.99 -27.29 69.32
N LEU A 12 19.01 -28.14 69.18
CA LEU A 12 20.20 -27.86 68.39
C LEU A 12 20.04 -28.38 66.96
N PHE A 13 19.73 -27.52 65.99
CA PHE A 13 19.67 -27.90 64.59
C PHE A 13 21.07 -28.01 63.97
N LEU A 14 21.47 -29.24 63.62
CA LEU A 14 22.66 -29.52 62.82
C LEU A 14 22.42 -29.14 61.35
N LEU A 15 23.08 -28.08 60.89
CA LEU A 15 23.13 -27.72 59.47
C LEU A 15 24.06 -28.68 58.71
N VAL A 16 23.48 -29.61 57.96
CA VAL A 16 24.19 -30.38 56.94
C VAL A 16 24.19 -29.58 55.63
N PRO A 17 25.35 -29.18 55.08
CA PRO A 17 25.41 -28.50 53.80
C PRO A 17 25.13 -29.50 52.68
N LEU A 18 23.93 -29.44 52.10
CA LEU A 18 23.58 -30.26 50.95
C LEU A 18 24.33 -29.74 49.72
N LEU A 19 25.35 -30.48 49.28
CA LEU A 19 26.12 -30.20 48.06
C LEU A 19 25.28 -30.53 46.81
N VAL A 20 24.28 -29.68 46.53
CA VAL A 20 23.58 -29.65 45.25
C VAL A 20 24.54 -29.05 44.22
N THR A 21 25.41 -29.89 43.68
CA THR A 21 26.10 -29.59 42.42
C THR A 21 25.02 -29.48 41.34
N PRO A 22 24.85 -28.32 40.67
CA PRO A 22 23.97 -28.27 39.54
C PRO A 22 24.62 -29.09 38.42
N LEU A 23 24.03 -30.25 38.14
CA LEU A 23 24.25 -30.93 36.86
C LEU A 23 23.61 -30.06 35.78
N PHE A 24 24.33 -29.01 35.38
CA PHE A 24 24.20 -28.41 34.07
C PHE A 24 24.62 -29.48 33.06
N SER A 25 23.68 -30.36 32.72
CA SER A 25 23.69 -31.01 31.43
C SER A 25 23.72 -29.89 30.39
N SER A 26 24.90 -29.65 29.81
CA SER A 26 24.99 -28.89 28.57
C SER A 26 23.96 -29.48 27.61
N PRO A 27 23.13 -28.65 26.93
CA PRO A 27 22.31 -29.20 25.87
C PRO A 27 23.24 -29.93 24.91
N ALA A 28 22.97 -31.20 24.64
CA ALA A 28 23.72 -31.92 23.64
C ALA A 28 23.57 -31.13 22.34
N SER A 29 24.67 -30.67 21.76
CA SER A 29 24.64 -29.93 20.51
C SER A 29 24.06 -30.85 19.44
N ALA A 30 22.80 -30.61 19.07
CA ALA A 30 22.14 -31.33 17.99
C ALA A 30 23.04 -31.25 16.75
N ALA A 31 23.38 -32.41 16.19
CA ALA A 31 24.33 -32.46 15.09
C ALA A 31 23.73 -31.79 13.86
N ASP A 32 24.57 -31.16 13.04
CA ASP A 32 24.17 -30.70 11.72
C ASP A 32 24.13 -31.85 10.70
N THR A 33 24.70 -33.01 11.05
CA THR A 33 25.09 -34.09 10.11
C THR A 33 24.63 -35.48 10.57
N VAL A 34 24.06 -36.26 9.63
CA VAL A 34 23.82 -37.72 9.75
C VAL A 34 24.82 -38.46 8.87
N ALA A 35 25.60 -39.36 9.47
CA ALA A 35 26.55 -40.22 8.77
C ALA A 35 25.89 -41.48 8.18
N ALA A 36 26.53 -42.13 7.20
CA ALA A 36 26.03 -43.35 6.53
C ALA A 36 25.65 -44.53 7.44
N ASN A 37 26.15 -44.57 8.68
CA ASN A 37 25.88 -45.61 9.67
C ASN A 37 24.99 -45.12 10.83
N ALA A 38 24.37 -43.95 10.68
CA ALA A 38 23.47 -43.33 11.66
C ALA A 38 22.08 -43.11 11.04
N SER A 39 21.10 -42.89 11.91
CA SER A 39 19.71 -42.56 11.56
C SER A 39 19.18 -41.51 12.51
N LEU A 40 18.41 -40.56 12.01
CA LEU A 40 17.63 -39.64 12.84
C LEU A 40 16.28 -40.28 13.15
N ALA A 41 15.97 -40.52 14.42
CA ALA A 41 14.71 -41.11 14.86
C ALA A 41 13.61 -40.06 15.06
N ASP A 42 12.34 -40.48 15.07
CA ASP A 42 11.24 -39.62 15.47
C ASP A 42 11.39 -39.17 16.94
N GLY A 43 11.50 -37.86 17.16
CA GLY A 43 11.85 -37.23 18.44
C GLY A 43 13.26 -36.62 18.48
N GLU A 44 14.13 -36.95 17.53
CA GLU A 44 15.44 -36.31 17.35
C GLU A 44 15.37 -35.21 16.26
N THR A 45 16.25 -34.22 16.36
CA THR A 45 16.39 -33.14 15.37
C THR A 45 17.86 -32.89 14.99
N LEU A 46 18.07 -32.38 13.77
CA LEU A 46 19.33 -31.78 13.34
C LEU A 46 19.21 -30.26 13.41
N VAL A 47 20.27 -29.58 13.83
CA VAL A 47 20.31 -28.10 13.89
C VAL A 47 21.46 -27.62 13.02
N SER A 48 21.23 -26.57 12.23
CA SER A 48 22.26 -25.99 11.37
C SER A 48 23.39 -25.37 12.21
N ALA A 49 24.62 -25.35 11.71
CA ALA A 49 25.81 -25.04 12.52
C ALA A 49 25.78 -23.67 13.24
N GLY A 50 25.11 -22.66 12.65
CA GLY A 50 24.87 -21.33 13.22
C GLY A 50 23.53 -21.17 13.94
N GLY A 51 22.74 -22.24 14.13
CA GLY A 51 21.47 -22.22 14.88
C GLY A 51 20.32 -21.50 14.17
N VAL A 52 20.29 -21.52 12.82
CA VAL A 52 19.29 -20.80 12.01
C VAL A 52 18.09 -21.69 11.66
N PHE A 53 18.35 -22.95 11.31
CA PHE A 53 17.34 -23.92 10.90
C PHE A 53 17.44 -25.21 11.71
N GLU A 54 16.29 -25.87 11.88
CA GLU A 54 16.16 -27.17 12.51
C GLU A 54 15.37 -28.12 11.59
N LEU A 55 15.80 -29.37 11.51
CA LEU A 55 15.20 -30.44 10.71
C LEU A 55 14.77 -31.58 11.64
N GLY A 56 13.55 -32.08 11.47
CA GLY A 56 13.08 -33.24 12.23
C GLY A 56 11.66 -33.67 11.90
N PHE A 57 11.14 -34.60 12.70
CA PHE A 57 9.79 -35.13 12.56
C PHE A 57 8.77 -34.27 13.31
N PHE A 58 7.73 -33.81 12.61
CA PHE A 58 6.68 -32.96 13.13
C PHE A 58 5.27 -33.47 12.75
N THR A 59 4.27 -32.93 13.44
CA THR A 59 2.85 -33.17 13.17
C THR A 59 2.17 -31.81 13.02
N PRO A 60 1.58 -31.47 11.87
CA PRO A 60 0.82 -30.24 11.69
C PRO A 60 -0.33 -30.11 12.69
N ALA A 61 -0.72 -28.88 13.02
CA ALA A 61 -1.91 -28.64 13.84
C ALA A 61 -3.16 -29.30 13.23
N SER A 62 -4.01 -29.89 14.07
CA SER A 62 -5.18 -30.71 13.70
C SER A 62 -4.93 -31.99 12.87
N SER A 63 -3.67 -32.37 12.63
CA SER A 63 -3.33 -33.61 11.91
C SER A 63 -2.95 -34.77 12.83
N THR A 64 -3.09 -36.00 12.34
CA THR A 64 -2.54 -37.24 12.94
C THR A 64 -1.41 -37.84 12.11
N ALA A 65 -1.07 -37.22 10.97
CA ALA A 65 0.07 -37.62 10.14
C ALA A 65 1.39 -37.06 10.67
N ARG A 66 2.46 -37.83 10.48
CA ARG A 66 3.85 -37.42 10.78
C ARG A 66 4.57 -37.10 9.47
N PHE A 67 5.37 -36.04 9.49
CA PHE A 67 6.17 -35.59 8.36
C PHE A 67 7.59 -35.22 8.81
N LEU A 68 8.57 -35.42 7.93
CA LEU A 68 9.90 -34.83 8.09
C LEU A 68 9.89 -33.45 7.41
N GLY A 69 10.37 -32.42 8.12
CA GLY A 69 10.48 -31.06 7.56
C GLY A 69 11.60 -30.24 8.16
N ILE A 70 11.79 -29.04 7.62
CA ILE A 70 12.74 -28.02 8.08
C ILE A 70 11.93 -26.80 8.52
N TRP A 71 12.30 -26.20 9.65
CA TRP A 71 11.74 -24.95 10.17
C TRP A 71 12.83 -24.00 10.68
N TYR A 72 12.47 -22.74 10.87
CA TYR A 72 13.35 -21.76 11.54
C TYR A 72 13.51 -22.09 13.02
N MET A 73 14.76 -22.15 13.50
CA MET A 73 15.05 -22.28 14.93
C MET A 73 14.71 -20.95 15.65
N GLY A 74 14.21 -21.02 16.88
CA GLY A 74 13.91 -19.84 17.71
C GLY A 74 12.70 -18.98 17.27
N ILE A 75 12.12 -19.21 16.09
CA ILE A 75 10.92 -18.50 15.62
C ILE A 75 9.64 -19.24 16.06
N ALA A 76 8.79 -18.54 16.81
CA ALA A 76 7.48 -19.02 17.26
C ALA A 76 6.34 -18.20 16.62
N PRO A 77 5.22 -18.83 16.19
CA PRO A 77 5.00 -20.28 16.11
C PRO A 77 5.90 -20.96 15.06
N GLN A 78 6.09 -22.27 15.21
CA GLN A 78 6.96 -23.08 14.35
C GLN A 78 6.66 -22.83 12.88
N THR A 79 7.63 -22.25 12.16
CA THR A 79 7.49 -21.89 10.75
C THR A 79 8.24 -22.89 9.89
N VAL A 80 7.53 -23.92 9.43
CA VAL A 80 8.03 -24.90 8.46
C VAL A 80 8.22 -24.22 7.10
N VAL A 81 9.30 -24.59 6.42
CA VAL A 81 9.72 -24.02 5.11
C VAL A 81 9.99 -25.10 4.06
N TRP A 82 10.13 -26.36 4.46
CA TRP A 82 10.31 -27.50 3.56
C TRP A 82 9.76 -28.78 4.21
N VAL A 83 9.19 -29.68 3.41
CA VAL A 83 8.63 -30.98 3.84
C VAL A 83 9.02 -32.08 2.85
N ALA A 84 9.64 -33.16 3.34
CA ALA A 84 10.14 -34.24 2.49
C ALA A 84 9.03 -35.14 1.95
N ASN A 85 8.28 -35.79 2.84
CA ASN A 85 7.30 -36.83 2.52
C ASN A 85 5.88 -36.26 2.32
N ARG A 86 5.75 -35.10 1.67
CA ARG A 86 4.46 -34.39 1.55
C ARG A 86 3.35 -35.22 0.88
N ASP A 87 3.70 -36.05 -0.10
CA ASP A 87 2.79 -36.97 -0.79
C ASP A 87 2.57 -38.31 -0.05
N ALA A 88 3.39 -38.60 0.95
CA ALA A 88 3.46 -39.88 1.64
C ALA A 88 3.46 -39.67 3.18
N PRO A 89 2.35 -39.17 3.76
CA PRO A 89 2.21 -39.00 5.21
C PRO A 89 2.46 -40.33 5.95
N ILE A 90 3.26 -40.26 7.02
CA ILE A 90 3.49 -41.40 7.92
C ILE A 90 2.29 -41.50 8.87
N THR A 91 1.71 -42.68 9.01
CA THR A 91 0.57 -42.93 9.90
C THR A 91 0.81 -44.12 10.82
N GLY A 92 0.75 -43.89 12.13
CA GLY A 92 0.80 -44.93 13.16
C GLY A 92 2.11 -45.71 13.34
N ALA A 93 3.20 -45.32 12.65
CA ALA A 93 4.48 -46.01 12.67
C ALA A 93 5.63 -45.10 13.13
N THR A 94 6.64 -45.66 13.78
CA THR A 94 7.86 -44.94 14.20
C THR A 94 8.83 -44.80 13.03
N ALA A 95 8.83 -43.64 12.38
CA ALA A 95 9.74 -43.36 11.28
C ALA A 95 11.17 -43.04 11.74
N SER A 96 12.12 -43.31 10.86
CA SER A 96 13.49 -42.80 10.95
C SER A 96 13.98 -42.37 9.56
N LEU A 97 14.88 -41.39 9.54
CA LEU A 97 15.60 -40.93 8.35
C LEU A 97 17.02 -41.51 8.38
N ALA A 98 17.43 -42.23 7.34
CA ALA A 98 18.75 -42.82 7.22
C ALA A 98 19.30 -42.70 5.79
N ILE A 99 20.59 -42.96 5.61
CA ILE A 99 21.19 -43.19 4.30
C ILE A 99 21.20 -44.70 4.05
N ASN A 100 20.65 -45.15 2.94
CA ASN A 100 20.54 -46.58 2.62
C ASN A 100 21.84 -47.13 1.97
N ALA A 101 21.88 -48.44 1.73
CA ALA A 101 23.01 -49.11 1.08
C ALA A 101 23.29 -48.69 -0.38
N THR A 102 22.36 -47.98 -1.05
CA THR A 102 22.59 -47.36 -2.38
C THR A 102 23.06 -45.91 -2.29
N GLY A 103 23.26 -45.37 -1.09
CA GLY A 103 23.66 -43.98 -0.86
C GLY A 103 22.52 -42.96 -0.99
N SER A 104 21.25 -43.38 -1.08
CA SER A 104 20.09 -42.47 -1.07
C SER A 104 19.64 -42.16 0.35
N LEU A 105 19.10 -40.96 0.57
CA LEU A 105 18.31 -40.66 1.76
C LEU A 105 16.98 -41.42 1.71
N VAL A 106 16.58 -42.02 2.82
CA VAL A 106 15.35 -42.81 2.93
C VAL A 106 14.66 -42.50 4.26
N ILE A 107 13.34 -42.26 4.20
CA ILE A 107 12.46 -42.22 5.37
C ILE A 107 11.70 -43.55 5.41
N SER A 108 11.85 -44.31 6.49
CA SER A 108 11.28 -45.65 6.62
C SER A 108 10.73 -45.94 8.02
N ASP A 109 9.77 -46.86 8.09
CA ASP A 109 9.29 -47.48 9.32
C ASP A 109 10.41 -48.29 9.96
N SER A 110 10.76 -47.93 11.19
CA SER A 110 11.89 -48.51 11.95
C SER A 110 11.63 -49.94 12.43
N SER A 111 10.39 -50.44 12.29
CA SER A 111 9.95 -51.79 12.69
C SER A 111 9.67 -52.71 11.50
N SER A 112 9.07 -52.18 10.42
CA SER A 112 8.70 -52.98 9.24
C SER A 112 9.63 -52.81 8.03
N GLY A 113 10.53 -51.82 8.06
CA GLY A 113 11.39 -51.48 6.92
C GLY A 113 10.65 -50.84 5.74
N ARG A 114 9.34 -50.57 5.88
CA ARG A 114 8.53 -49.92 4.84
C ARG A 114 9.07 -48.52 4.56
N VAL A 115 9.45 -48.26 3.32
CA VAL A 115 9.82 -46.91 2.84
C VAL A 115 8.57 -46.05 2.68
N PHE A 116 8.63 -44.82 3.19
CA PHE A 116 7.64 -43.75 2.95
C PHE A 116 8.12 -42.77 1.88
N TRP A 117 9.41 -42.45 1.85
CA TRP A 117 10.02 -41.51 0.92
C TRP A 117 11.50 -41.86 0.70
N SER A 118 12.05 -41.53 -0.48
CA SER A 118 13.48 -41.64 -0.76
C SER A 118 13.95 -40.56 -1.74
N SER A 119 15.17 -40.05 -1.57
CA SER A 119 15.80 -39.18 -2.56
C SER A 119 16.04 -39.94 -3.87
N ALA A 120 16.06 -39.20 -4.98
CA ALA A 120 16.46 -39.75 -6.28
C ALA A 120 17.83 -40.47 -6.19
N PRO A 121 18.04 -41.60 -6.88
CA PRO A 121 19.30 -42.33 -6.84
C PRO A 121 20.41 -41.52 -7.52
N SER A 122 21.57 -41.44 -6.87
CA SER A 122 22.75 -40.84 -7.50
C SER A 122 23.37 -41.79 -8.51
N ASN A 123 23.62 -41.31 -9.73
CA ASN A 123 24.35 -42.08 -10.76
C ASN A 123 25.84 -42.22 -10.44
N THR A 124 26.38 -41.56 -9.40
CA THR A 124 27.75 -41.80 -8.94
C THR A 124 27.77 -42.92 -7.90
N THR A 125 28.52 -43.99 -8.17
CA THR A 125 28.91 -44.95 -7.13
C THR A 125 29.61 -44.21 -6.00
N ALA A 126 29.06 -44.27 -4.79
CA ALA A 126 29.56 -43.53 -3.63
C ALA A 126 30.95 -44.04 -3.16
N ALA A 127 32.01 -43.52 -3.80
CA ALA A 127 33.41 -43.86 -3.54
C ALA A 127 33.96 -43.17 -2.27
N GLY A 128 33.22 -43.27 -1.18
CA GLY A 128 33.46 -42.62 0.10
C GLY A 128 32.20 -42.69 0.96
N ALA A 129 32.33 -42.59 2.29
CA ALA A 129 31.18 -42.64 3.19
C ALA A 129 30.28 -41.40 2.96
N PRO A 130 29.01 -41.55 2.53
CA PRO A 130 28.12 -40.43 2.36
C PRO A 130 27.68 -39.86 3.71
N ALA A 131 27.34 -38.57 3.74
CA ALA A 131 26.78 -37.91 4.91
C ALA A 131 25.76 -36.87 4.48
N ALA A 132 24.69 -36.70 5.25
CA ALA A 132 23.65 -35.72 4.99
C ALA A 132 23.75 -34.58 6.02
N GLN A 133 23.72 -33.33 5.58
CA GLN A 133 24.03 -32.16 6.40
C GLN A 133 22.99 -31.04 6.21
N LEU A 134 22.55 -30.41 7.29
CA LEU A 134 21.72 -29.21 7.28
C LEU A 134 22.59 -27.94 7.32
N LEU A 135 22.55 -27.14 6.26
CA LEU A 135 23.31 -25.90 6.15
C LEU A 135 22.52 -24.70 6.70
N ASP A 136 23.22 -23.63 7.11
CA ASP A 136 22.60 -22.40 7.65
C ASP A 136 21.76 -21.60 6.65
N SER A 137 21.78 -21.98 5.37
CA SER A 137 20.81 -21.50 4.37
C SER A 137 19.45 -22.20 4.43
N GLY A 138 19.32 -23.27 5.23
CA GLY A 138 18.16 -24.18 5.22
C GLY A 138 18.25 -25.27 4.15
N ASN A 139 19.35 -25.36 3.40
CA ASN A 139 19.58 -26.42 2.43
C ASN A 139 20.04 -27.70 3.14
N PHE A 140 19.27 -28.78 3.00
CA PHE A 140 19.65 -30.10 3.50
C PHE A 140 20.28 -30.89 2.35
N VAL A 141 21.58 -31.15 2.45
CA VAL A 141 22.42 -31.69 1.37
C VAL A 141 22.94 -33.08 1.68
N LEU A 142 22.86 -33.99 0.72
CA LEU A 142 23.56 -35.27 0.74
C LEU A 142 24.92 -35.10 0.07
N ARG A 143 26.01 -35.29 0.82
CA ARG A 143 27.39 -35.18 0.32
C ARG A 143 27.98 -36.56 0.02
N GLY A 144 28.71 -36.65 -1.08
CA GLY A 144 29.58 -37.76 -1.44
C GLY A 144 31.07 -37.46 -1.19
N ALA A 145 31.94 -38.29 -1.77
CA ALA A 145 33.38 -38.11 -1.73
C ALA A 145 33.80 -36.73 -2.29
N GLY A 146 34.85 -36.13 -1.71
CA GLY A 146 35.29 -34.78 -2.08
C GLY A 146 34.29 -33.66 -1.73
N ALA A 147 33.31 -33.94 -0.86
CA ALA A 147 32.22 -33.04 -0.46
C ALA A 147 31.26 -32.59 -1.59
N ALA A 148 31.27 -33.30 -2.73
CA ALA A 148 30.34 -33.09 -3.83
C ALA A 148 28.89 -33.33 -3.39
N VAL A 149 27.96 -32.48 -3.82
CA VAL A 149 26.52 -32.61 -3.52
C VAL A 149 25.91 -33.64 -4.47
N LEU A 150 25.29 -34.68 -3.91
CA LEU A 150 24.62 -35.76 -4.65
C LEU A 150 23.10 -35.55 -4.76
N TRP A 151 22.52 -34.86 -3.78
CA TRP A 151 21.12 -34.45 -3.70
C TRP A 151 21.00 -33.27 -2.72
N GLN A 152 20.01 -32.39 -2.90
CA GLN A 152 19.77 -31.26 -1.99
C GLN A 152 18.28 -30.88 -1.92
N SER A 153 17.80 -30.40 -0.76
CA SER A 153 16.41 -29.96 -0.59
C SER A 153 16.07 -28.72 -1.44
N PHE A 154 17.06 -27.88 -1.74
CA PHE A 154 16.89 -26.68 -2.60
C PHE A 154 16.47 -27.00 -4.05
N ASP A 155 16.67 -28.23 -4.52
CA ASP A 155 16.19 -28.69 -5.83
C ASP A 155 14.73 -29.19 -5.80
N TYR A 156 14.14 -29.34 -4.61
CA TYR A 156 12.79 -29.88 -4.40
C TYR A 156 11.99 -28.99 -3.41
N PRO A 157 11.71 -27.72 -3.77
CA PRO A 157 10.93 -26.80 -2.92
C PRO A 157 9.54 -27.33 -2.53
N SER A 158 9.01 -26.80 -1.42
CA SER A 158 7.64 -27.06 -0.96
C SER A 158 6.69 -25.94 -1.41
N ASP A 159 6.19 -25.11 -0.50
CA ASP A 159 5.43 -23.88 -0.76
C ASP A 159 6.30 -22.62 -0.64
N THR A 160 7.52 -22.74 -0.10
CA THR A 160 8.39 -21.64 0.31
C THR A 160 9.70 -21.60 -0.48
N LEU A 161 10.12 -20.39 -0.87
CA LEU A 161 11.43 -20.03 -1.40
C LEU A 161 12.21 -19.24 -0.33
N LEU A 162 13.38 -19.77 0.06
CA LEU A 162 14.34 -19.17 0.98
C LEU A 162 15.41 -18.34 0.23
N PRO A 163 16.17 -17.48 0.93
CA PRO A 163 17.29 -16.77 0.33
C PRO A 163 18.30 -17.74 -0.31
N GLY A 164 18.70 -17.46 -1.54
CA GLY A 164 19.64 -18.30 -2.31
C GLY A 164 19.04 -19.57 -2.94
N MET A 165 17.75 -19.89 -2.73
CA MET A 165 17.07 -20.93 -3.51
C MET A 165 16.86 -20.47 -4.96
N LYS A 166 16.90 -21.42 -5.91
CA LYS A 166 16.56 -21.18 -7.32
C LYS A 166 15.08 -21.50 -7.58
N LEU A 167 14.34 -20.55 -8.15
CA LEU A 167 12.99 -20.77 -8.69
C LEU A 167 13.06 -20.80 -10.22
N GLY A 168 12.75 -21.94 -10.84
CA GLY A 168 12.89 -22.16 -12.29
C GLY A 168 13.84 -23.30 -12.65
N TRP A 169 14.32 -23.28 -13.88
CA TRP A 169 14.87 -24.43 -14.58
C TRP A 169 16.38 -24.58 -14.47
N ASP A 170 16.82 -25.82 -14.24
CA ASP A 170 18.11 -26.33 -14.73
C ASP A 170 17.86 -27.04 -16.06
N LEU A 171 18.32 -26.43 -17.15
CA LEU A 171 18.14 -26.92 -18.52
C LEU A 171 19.05 -28.12 -18.82
N THR A 172 20.09 -28.36 -18.03
CA THR A 172 21.01 -29.49 -18.22
C THR A 172 20.49 -30.77 -17.57
N ALA A 173 19.82 -30.64 -16.42
CA ALA A 173 19.16 -31.75 -15.72
C ALA A 173 17.71 -31.95 -16.16
N GLY A 174 17.09 -30.95 -16.81
CA GLY A 174 15.66 -30.94 -17.12
C GLY A 174 14.76 -30.74 -15.90
N LEU A 175 15.29 -30.10 -14.84
CA LEU A 175 14.65 -29.94 -13.54
C LEU A 175 13.99 -28.56 -13.42
N ASP A 176 12.67 -28.54 -13.29
CA ASP A 176 11.88 -27.37 -12.91
C ASP A 176 11.73 -27.28 -11.38
N ARG A 177 12.08 -26.13 -10.81
CA ARG A 177 11.90 -25.80 -9.39
C ARG A 177 10.78 -24.78 -9.24
N HIS A 178 9.56 -25.27 -9.02
CA HIS A 178 8.37 -24.44 -8.77
C HIS A 178 7.87 -24.62 -7.33
N LEU A 179 7.20 -23.60 -6.78
CA LEU A 179 6.48 -23.72 -5.50
C LEU A 179 5.12 -24.37 -5.73
N THR A 180 4.69 -25.22 -4.78
CA THR A 180 3.35 -25.86 -4.79
C THR A 180 2.73 -25.76 -3.40
N THR A 181 1.55 -25.14 -3.32
CA THR A 181 0.82 -24.89 -2.06
C THR A 181 0.66 -26.12 -1.19
N TRP A 182 0.59 -25.92 0.13
CA TRP A 182 -0.01 -26.91 1.03
C TRP A 182 -1.51 -27.02 0.74
N ARG A 183 -2.09 -28.20 0.88
CA ARG A 183 -3.54 -28.43 0.70
C ARG A 183 -4.38 -27.70 1.74
N GLY A 184 -3.84 -27.51 2.95
CA GLY A 184 -4.44 -26.66 3.97
C GLY A 184 -3.51 -26.42 5.17
N PRO A 185 -3.91 -25.59 6.14
CA PRO A 185 -3.05 -25.24 7.29
C PRO A 185 -2.60 -26.42 8.17
N GLY A 186 -3.31 -27.55 8.11
CA GLY A 186 -2.96 -28.81 8.78
C GLY A 186 -2.52 -29.94 7.84
N ASP A 187 -2.38 -29.68 6.54
CA ASP A 187 -2.07 -30.69 5.51
C ASP A 187 -1.03 -30.16 4.50
N PRO A 188 0.26 -30.52 4.66
CA PRO A 188 1.35 -30.08 3.78
C PRO A 188 1.42 -30.83 2.44
N SER A 189 0.53 -31.80 2.18
CA SER A 189 0.43 -32.44 0.87
C SER A 189 0.14 -31.40 -0.24
N PRO A 190 0.42 -31.70 -1.51
CA PRO A 190 0.15 -30.75 -2.59
C PRO A 190 -1.33 -30.33 -2.65
N GLY A 191 -1.54 -29.03 -2.54
CA GLY A 191 -2.77 -28.34 -2.92
C GLY A 191 -2.72 -27.86 -4.38
N ASP A 192 -3.80 -27.23 -4.81
CA ASP A 192 -4.13 -27.07 -6.23
C ASP A 192 -3.38 -25.93 -6.96
N TYR A 193 -2.49 -25.18 -6.30
CA TYR A 193 -1.80 -24.04 -6.91
C TYR A 193 -0.28 -24.23 -6.96
N THR A 194 0.29 -23.81 -8.10
CA THR A 194 1.73 -23.84 -8.40
C THR A 194 2.23 -22.45 -8.82
N PHE A 195 3.50 -22.13 -8.54
CA PHE A 195 4.18 -20.93 -9.01
C PHE A 195 5.59 -21.28 -9.51
N GLY A 196 5.83 -21.09 -10.80
CA GLY A 196 7.08 -21.43 -11.47
C GLY A 196 7.36 -20.52 -12.66
N ILE A 197 8.56 -20.65 -13.22
CA ILE A 197 9.00 -19.90 -14.40
C ILE A 197 8.63 -20.70 -15.66
N ASP A 198 7.85 -20.11 -16.54
CA ASP A 198 7.63 -20.58 -17.91
C ASP A 198 8.76 -20.05 -18.80
N ILE A 199 9.26 -20.87 -19.72
CA ILE A 199 10.45 -20.55 -20.56
C ILE A 199 10.09 -20.43 -22.06
N ARG A 200 8.80 -20.33 -22.38
CA ARG A 200 8.31 -20.17 -23.76
C ARG A 200 8.31 -18.70 -24.15
N GLY A 201 9.01 -18.36 -25.23
CA GLY A 201 9.17 -16.97 -25.67
C GLY A 201 10.25 -16.26 -24.85
N VAL A 202 9.85 -15.37 -23.94
CA VAL A 202 10.75 -14.80 -22.92
C VAL A 202 10.41 -15.43 -21.56
N PRO A 203 11.37 -15.67 -20.65
CA PRO A 203 11.05 -16.28 -19.35
C PRO A 203 10.16 -15.41 -18.44
N GLU A 204 9.10 -16.01 -17.89
CA GLU A 204 8.08 -15.33 -17.06
C GLU A 204 7.55 -16.23 -15.93
N GLY A 205 7.28 -15.66 -14.76
CA GLY A 205 6.64 -16.37 -13.64
C GLY A 205 5.11 -16.38 -13.73
N PHE A 206 4.49 -17.55 -13.52
CA PHE A 206 3.03 -17.72 -13.53
C PHE A 206 2.54 -18.46 -12.28
N ILE A 207 1.44 -18.00 -11.67
CA ILE A 207 0.65 -18.82 -10.73
C ILE A 207 -0.41 -19.56 -11.55
N ARG A 208 -0.47 -20.89 -11.42
CA ARG A 208 -1.41 -21.76 -12.15
C ARG A 208 -2.20 -22.64 -11.19
N TYR A 209 -3.51 -22.74 -11.41
CA TYR A 209 -4.31 -23.83 -10.86
C TYR A 209 -3.95 -25.13 -11.60
N VAL A 210 -3.82 -26.26 -10.91
CA VAL A 210 -3.43 -27.54 -11.51
C VAL A 210 -4.46 -27.99 -12.55
N GLY A 211 -4.03 -28.11 -13.82
CA GLY A 211 -4.91 -28.41 -14.96
C GLY A 211 -5.77 -27.23 -15.45
N GLY A 212 -5.63 -26.04 -14.86
CA GLY A 212 -6.38 -24.84 -15.21
C GLY A 212 -5.60 -23.80 -16.02
N ALA A 213 -6.24 -22.66 -16.27
CA ALA A 213 -5.57 -21.47 -16.78
C ALA A 213 -4.63 -20.85 -15.72
N PRO A 214 -3.62 -20.05 -16.12
CA PRO A 214 -2.92 -19.20 -15.17
C PRO A 214 -3.88 -18.19 -14.54
N VAL A 215 -3.70 -17.92 -13.25
CA VAL A 215 -4.47 -16.91 -12.49
C VAL A 215 -3.69 -15.60 -12.33
N TYR A 216 -2.36 -15.68 -12.35
CA TYR A 216 -1.43 -14.56 -12.28
C TYR A 216 -0.21 -14.81 -13.18
N ARG A 217 0.38 -13.72 -13.68
CA ARG A 217 1.67 -13.66 -14.39
C ARG A 217 2.45 -12.46 -13.86
N ASN A 218 3.74 -12.59 -13.57
CA ASN A 218 4.56 -11.45 -13.11
C ASN A 218 5.22 -10.65 -14.26
N GLY A 219 5.29 -11.20 -15.46
CA GLY A 219 5.86 -10.54 -16.64
C GLY A 219 7.36 -10.82 -16.81
N PRO A 220 7.96 -10.47 -17.96
CA PRO A 220 9.38 -10.70 -18.20
C PRO A 220 10.26 -9.87 -17.27
N TRP A 221 11.48 -10.35 -17.03
CA TRP A 221 12.53 -9.65 -16.28
C TRP A 221 13.17 -8.56 -17.14
N ASN A 222 13.10 -7.29 -16.71
CA ASN A 222 13.61 -6.14 -17.48
C ASN A 222 15.09 -5.78 -17.19
N GLY A 223 15.84 -6.70 -16.58
CA GLY A 223 17.22 -6.49 -16.12
C GLY A 223 17.35 -5.91 -14.71
N LEU A 224 16.26 -5.37 -14.14
CA LEU A 224 16.21 -4.80 -12.78
C LEU A 224 15.17 -5.47 -11.88
N GLN A 225 14.02 -5.85 -12.44
CA GLN A 225 12.87 -6.45 -11.75
C GLN A 225 11.97 -7.19 -12.76
N PHE A 226 10.99 -7.96 -12.31
CA PHE A 226 9.89 -8.41 -13.18
C PHE A 226 8.99 -7.23 -13.55
N SER A 227 8.57 -7.12 -14.81
CA SER A 227 7.84 -5.93 -15.30
C SER A 227 6.48 -5.70 -14.62
N GLY A 228 5.90 -6.72 -13.98
CA GLY A 228 4.70 -6.64 -13.14
C GLY A 228 4.94 -6.48 -11.64
N GLU A 229 6.18 -6.49 -11.15
CA GLU A 229 6.56 -6.41 -9.72
C GLU A 229 7.39 -5.14 -9.38
N PRO A 230 6.86 -3.92 -9.56
CA PRO A 230 7.54 -2.68 -9.13
C PRO A 230 7.87 -2.62 -7.63
N GLU A 231 7.24 -3.44 -6.79
CA GLU A 231 7.50 -3.58 -5.35
C GLU A 231 8.83 -4.27 -5.02
N MET A 232 9.51 -4.88 -6.00
CA MET A 232 10.88 -5.38 -5.82
C MET A 232 11.82 -4.21 -5.49
N GLY A 233 11.78 -3.16 -6.32
CA GLY A 233 12.54 -1.92 -6.16
C GLY A 233 14.05 -2.13 -6.31
N PRO A 234 14.68 -1.77 -7.44
CA PRO A 234 16.08 -2.14 -7.71
C PRO A 234 17.14 -1.53 -6.77
N ASN A 235 16.75 -0.56 -5.94
CA ASN A 235 17.60 0.05 -4.91
C ASN A 235 17.19 -0.40 -3.48
N ASN A 236 16.62 -1.60 -3.31
CA ASN A 236 16.23 -2.13 -2.01
C ASN A 236 17.47 -2.42 -1.13
N SER A 237 17.54 -1.81 0.05
CA SER A 237 18.69 -1.95 0.96
C SER A 237 18.79 -3.31 1.65
N ASN A 238 17.71 -4.09 1.66
CA ASN A 238 17.60 -5.33 2.44
C ASN A 238 17.65 -6.58 1.56
N PHE A 239 17.22 -6.47 0.31
CA PHE A 239 17.04 -7.59 -0.61
C PHE A 239 17.72 -7.33 -1.94
N ARG A 240 18.59 -8.26 -2.36
CA ARG A 240 19.17 -8.30 -3.70
C ARG A 240 18.43 -9.34 -4.52
N PHE A 241 17.81 -8.92 -5.61
CA PHE A 241 17.06 -9.79 -6.52
C PHE A 241 17.91 -10.11 -7.75
N GLU A 242 17.94 -11.37 -8.15
CA GLU A 242 18.70 -11.81 -9.31
C GLU A 242 17.86 -12.72 -10.20
N PHE A 243 17.97 -12.51 -11.50
CA PHE A 243 17.42 -13.40 -12.52
C PHE A 243 18.55 -13.82 -13.45
N VAL A 244 18.68 -15.12 -13.65
CA VAL A 244 19.65 -15.74 -14.54
C VAL A 244 18.88 -16.41 -15.65
N ALA A 245 19.20 -16.08 -16.90
CA ALA A 245 18.74 -16.81 -18.08
C ALA A 245 19.92 -17.00 -19.03
N ASN A 246 20.34 -18.25 -19.21
CA ASN A 246 21.45 -18.64 -20.08
C ASN A 246 21.23 -20.08 -20.63
N ALA A 247 22.26 -20.69 -21.21
CA ALA A 247 22.16 -22.01 -21.84
C ALA A 247 22.07 -23.21 -20.86
N THR A 248 22.34 -23.03 -19.57
CA THR A 248 22.25 -24.07 -18.53
C THR A 248 21.16 -23.80 -17.50
N ASP A 249 20.85 -22.53 -17.23
CA ASP A 249 20.05 -22.08 -16.10
C ASP A 249 19.05 -20.99 -16.51
N VAL A 250 17.79 -21.14 -16.10
CA VAL A 250 16.76 -20.09 -16.19
C VAL A 250 16.00 -19.99 -14.86
N TYR A 251 16.48 -19.16 -13.94
CA TYR A 251 15.93 -19.06 -12.59
C TYR A 251 15.92 -17.64 -12.00
N TYR A 252 14.97 -17.42 -11.10
CA TYR A 252 14.93 -16.32 -10.13
C TYR A 252 15.54 -16.75 -8.80
N THR A 253 16.25 -15.84 -8.12
CA THR A 253 16.62 -15.97 -6.72
C THR A 253 16.62 -14.61 -6.03
N PHE A 254 16.60 -14.62 -4.69
CA PHE A 254 16.83 -13.42 -3.90
C PHE A 254 17.80 -13.72 -2.76
N LEU A 255 18.57 -12.70 -2.37
CA LEU A 255 19.50 -12.72 -1.24
C LEU A 255 19.10 -11.63 -0.24
N VAL A 256 19.43 -11.84 1.03
CA VAL A 256 19.35 -10.80 2.07
C VAL A 256 20.74 -10.21 2.26
N ASP A 257 20.87 -8.88 2.31
CA ASP A 257 22.18 -8.24 2.42
C ASP A 257 22.80 -8.44 3.82
N PRO A 258 24.06 -8.91 3.94
CA PRO A 258 24.77 -8.99 5.22
C PRO A 258 24.80 -7.68 6.01
N ALA A 259 24.87 -6.53 5.35
CA ALA A 259 24.83 -5.21 6.00
C ALA A 259 23.42 -4.80 6.48
N ALA A 260 22.37 -5.42 5.93
CA ALA A 260 21.01 -5.41 6.47
C ALA A 260 20.76 -6.55 7.48
N GLY A 261 21.81 -7.22 7.93
CA GLY A 261 21.74 -8.28 8.94
C GLY A 261 21.53 -9.69 8.37
N GLY A 262 22.05 -9.99 7.18
CA GLY A 262 22.12 -11.36 6.67
C GLY A 262 22.96 -12.27 7.58
N ALA A 263 22.31 -13.27 8.21
CA ALA A 263 22.90 -14.44 8.87
C ALA A 263 24.04 -14.19 9.87
N ALA A 264 23.82 -13.33 10.88
CA ALA A 264 24.64 -13.29 12.09
C ALA A 264 23.98 -14.10 13.23
N ALA A 265 24.73 -15.00 13.87
CA ALA A 265 24.26 -15.78 15.03
C ALA A 265 23.87 -14.91 16.25
N ASP A 266 24.34 -13.66 16.28
CA ASP A 266 24.08 -12.68 17.35
C ASP A 266 22.75 -11.90 17.20
N GLY A 267 21.82 -12.37 16.36
CA GLY A 267 20.41 -11.96 16.39
C GLY A 267 20.06 -10.58 15.81
N GLY A 268 21.01 -9.85 15.22
CA GLY A 268 20.78 -8.53 14.59
C GLY A 268 20.09 -8.54 13.22
N GLY A 269 19.53 -9.68 12.79
CA GLY A 269 19.23 -9.97 11.39
C GLY A 269 17.79 -9.80 10.91
N VAL A 270 17.64 -9.35 9.65
CA VAL A 270 16.36 -9.42 8.93
C VAL A 270 16.22 -10.80 8.27
N VAL A 271 15.20 -11.56 8.63
CA VAL A 271 14.89 -12.85 7.99
C VAL A 271 13.74 -12.66 6.99
N SER A 272 13.81 -13.26 5.81
CA SER A 272 12.70 -13.20 4.84
C SER A 272 12.51 -14.51 4.08
N ARG A 273 11.25 -14.82 3.79
CA ARG A 273 10.81 -15.95 2.96
C ARG A 273 9.75 -15.50 1.96
N PHE A 274 9.66 -16.20 0.84
CA PHE A 274 8.68 -15.94 -0.21
C PHE A 274 7.82 -17.19 -0.39
N VAL A 275 6.50 -17.08 -0.27
CA VAL A 275 5.61 -18.21 0.06
C VAL A 275 4.41 -18.22 -0.86
N LEU A 276 4.08 -19.37 -1.47
CA LEU A 276 2.85 -19.56 -2.23
C LEU A 276 1.73 -20.08 -1.31
N ASN A 277 0.65 -19.30 -1.21
CA ASN A 277 -0.49 -19.55 -0.34
C ASN A 277 -1.79 -19.35 -1.13
N GLN A 278 -2.48 -20.44 -1.45
CA GLN A 278 -3.60 -20.45 -2.40
C GLN A 278 -3.19 -19.80 -3.74
N SER A 279 -4.00 -18.90 -4.29
CA SER A 279 -3.72 -18.14 -5.51
C SER A 279 -2.66 -17.05 -5.36
N ASN A 280 -2.10 -16.84 -4.17
CA ASN A 280 -1.32 -15.65 -3.83
C ASN A 280 0.12 -16.02 -3.46
N VAL A 281 1.11 -15.28 -3.99
CA VAL A 281 2.51 -15.39 -3.58
C VAL A 281 2.91 -14.18 -2.73
N GLN A 282 3.53 -14.46 -1.57
CA GLN A 282 3.59 -13.54 -0.43
C GLN A 282 5.02 -13.44 0.10
N ARG A 283 5.57 -12.22 0.21
CA ARG A 283 6.86 -11.99 0.87
C ARG A 283 6.64 -11.69 2.34
N TYR A 284 7.13 -12.56 3.20
CA TYR A 284 7.16 -12.36 4.65
C TYR A 284 8.55 -11.93 5.12
N VAL A 285 8.57 -11.08 6.14
CA VAL A 285 9.79 -10.54 6.77
C VAL A 285 9.64 -10.62 8.28
N TRP A 286 10.69 -11.09 8.96
CA TRP A 286 10.85 -11.05 10.41
C TRP A 286 11.92 -10.01 10.74
N PRO A 287 11.57 -8.87 11.36
CA PRO A 287 12.55 -7.85 11.72
C PRO A 287 13.39 -8.26 12.95
N PRO A 288 14.58 -7.67 13.17
CA PRO A 288 15.35 -7.87 14.39
C PRO A 288 14.51 -7.56 15.64
N GLY A 289 14.49 -8.48 16.61
CA GLY A 289 13.65 -8.36 17.82
C GLY A 289 12.14 -8.51 17.58
N GLY A 290 11.71 -8.87 16.36
CA GLY A 290 10.31 -9.14 16.03
C GLY A 290 9.72 -10.33 16.80
N GLN A 291 8.39 -10.32 16.96
CA GLN A 291 7.61 -11.41 17.59
C GLN A 291 6.61 -12.08 16.63
N ALA A 292 6.56 -11.64 15.36
CA ALA A 292 5.67 -12.19 14.34
C ALA A 292 6.18 -11.90 12.93
N TRP A 293 5.82 -12.77 11.97
CA TRP A 293 6.04 -12.52 10.55
C TRP A 293 5.18 -11.34 10.07
N THR A 294 5.83 -10.33 9.50
CA THR A 294 5.16 -9.21 8.83
C THR A 294 5.04 -9.50 7.34
N LEU A 295 3.84 -9.33 6.77
CA LEU A 295 3.65 -9.36 5.32
C LEU A 295 4.22 -8.07 4.73
N TYR A 296 5.20 -8.19 3.82
CA TYR A 296 5.89 -7.06 3.21
C TYR A 296 5.27 -6.69 1.85
N TRP A 297 4.93 -7.68 1.03
CA TRP A 297 4.04 -7.53 -0.12
C TRP A 297 3.41 -8.87 -0.53
N SER A 298 2.36 -8.81 -1.35
CA SER A 298 1.58 -9.95 -1.86
C SER A 298 1.17 -9.69 -3.31
N LEU A 299 1.16 -10.74 -4.13
CA LEU A 299 0.70 -10.74 -5.52
C LEU A 299 -0.28 -11.91 -5.73
N PRO A 300 -1.42 -11.77 -6.44
CA PRO A 300 -2.03 -10.54 -6.95
C PRO A 300 -2.26 -9.45 -5.90
N ARG A 301 -2.25 -8.17 -6.33
CA ARG A 301 -2.62 -7.00 -5.51
C ARG A 301 -4.07 -6.56 -5.69
N ASP A 302 -4.53 -6.60 -6.94
CA ASP A 302 -5.78 -6.00 -7.40
C ASP A 302 -6.34 -6.77 -8.62
N GLN A 303 -7.52 -6.37 -9.11
CA GLN A 303 -8.15 -7.01 -10.28
C GLN A 303 -7.34 -6.89 -11.59
N CYS A 304 -6.36 -5.99 -11.67
CA CYS A 304 -5.48 -5.82 -12.84
C CYS A 304 -4.25 -6.76 -12.81
N ASP A 305 -4.06 -7.52 -11.74
CA ASP A 305 -3.13 -8.66 -11.71
C ASP A 305 -3.78 -9.98 -12.13
N SER A 306 -5.12 -10.08 -12.10
CA SER A 306 -5.85 -11.23 -12.61
C SER A 306 -5.53 -11.46 -14.08
N TYR A 307 -4.99 -12.64 -14.40
CA TYR A 307 -4.44 -12.90 -15.73
C TYR A 307 -5.43 -12.63 -16.87
N ALA A 308 -5.02 -11.78 -17.81
CA ALA A 308 -5.75 -11.38 -19.00
C ALA A 308 -7.13 -10.71 -18.75
N HIS A 309 -7.34 -10.08 -17.60
CA HIS A 309 -8.61 -9.45 -17.18
C HIS A 309 -9.29 -8.56 -18.25
N CYS A 310 -8.51 -7.86 -19.08
CA CYS A 310 -9.00 -6.94 -20.12
C CYS A 310 -8.87 -7.47 -21.56
N GLY A 311 -8.68 -8.78 -21.73
CA GLY A 311 -8.59 -9.43 -23.03
C GLY A 311 -7.41 -8.92 -23.89
N ALA A 312 -7.55 -9.05 -25.21
CA ALA A 312 -6.54 -8.59 -26.17
C ALA A 312 -6.62 -7.08 -26.44
N PHE A 313 -5.48 -6.41 -26.43
CA PHE A 313 -5.31 -4.96 -26.64
C PHE A 313 -6.12 -4.05 -25.68
N GLY A 314 -6.65 -4.62 -24.59
CA GLY A 314 -7.12 -3.88 -23.44
C GLY A 314 -5.98 -3.67 -22.44
N VAL A 315 -5.94 -2.48 -21.83
CA VAL A 315 -5.04 -2.14 -20.72
C VAL A 315 -5.87 -1.97 -19.46
N CYS A 316 -5.53 -2.74 -18.42
CA CYS A 316 -6.14 -2.59 -17.11
C CYS A 316 -5.47 -1.46 -16.32
N ASP A 317 -6.25 -0.51 -15.82
CA ASP A 317 -5.75 0.60 -15.02
C ASP A 317 -6.68 0.88 -13.84
N THR A 318 -6.20 0.63 -12.62
CA THR A 318 -6.92 0.95 -11.39
C THR A 318 -7.07 2.46 -11.18
N GLY A 319 -6.10 3.27 -11.63
CA GLY A 319 -6.20 4.73 -11.69
C GLY A 319 -7.04 5.27 -12.85
N GLY A 320 -7.25 4.45 -13.88
CA GLY A 320 -8.03 4.72 -15.10
C GLY A 320 -9.51 4.30 -15.01
N GLY A 321 -9.82 3.32 -14.16
CA GLY A 321 -11.05 3.03 -13.39
C GLY A 321 -12.47 3.11 -14.01
N SER A 322 -13.30 2.14 -13.65
CA SER A 322 -14.73 1.98 -13.99
C SER A 322 -15.13 2.40 -15.43
N PRO A 323 -15.04 1.49 -16.42
CA PRO A 323 -14.45 0.15 -16.33
C PRO A 323 -12.94 0.21 -16.05
N ALA A 324 -12.39 -0.78 -15.32
CA ALA A 324 -10.94 -0.88 -15.11
C ALA A 324 -10.18 -1.17 -16.42
N CYS A 325 -10.87 -1.75 -17.41
CA CYS A 325 -10.35 -1.99 -18.73
C CYS A 325 -10.54 -0.79 -19.67
N SER A 326 -9.46 -0.39 -20.34
CA SER A 326 -9.46 0.64 -21.38
C SER A 326 -8.92 0.06 -22.69
N CYS A 327 -9.43 0.50 -23.84
CA CYS A 327 -8.83 0.15 -25.13
C CYS A 327 -7.72 1.13 -25.49
N VAL A 328 -6.60 0.61 -26.00
CA VAL A 328 -5.51 1.41 -26.56
C VAL A 328 -6.05 2.32 -27.68
N ARG A 329 -5.53 3.54 -27.81
CA ARG A 329 -5.89 4.45 -28.92
C ARG A 329 -5.70 3.75 -30.27
N GLY A 330 -6.69 3.87 -31.16
CA GLY A 330 -6.75 3.10 -32.43
C GLY A 330 -7.47 1.75 -32.30
N PHE A 331 -7.98 1.41 -31.12
CA PHE A 331 -8.83 0.25 -30.87
C PHE A 331 -10.19 0.66 -30.25
N THR A 332 -11.18 -0.23 -30.35
CA THR A 332 -12.51 -0.13 -29.74
C THR A 332 -12.89 -1.47 -29.11
N PRO A 333 -13.83 -1.52 -28.15
CA PRO A 333 -14.27 -2.78 -27.55
C PRO A 333 -14.73 -3.80 -28.62
N ALA A 334 -14.28 -5.04 -28.50
CA ALA A 334 -14.66 -6.11 -29.40
C ALA A 334 -16.16 -6.48 -29.26
N SER A 335 -16.65 -6.52 -28.02
CA SER A 335 -18.08 -6.53 -27.69
C SER A 335 -18.47 -5.27 -26.91
N PRO A 336 -19.09 -4.26 -27.55
CA PRO A 336 -19.55 -3.05 -26.87
C PRO A 336 -20.64 -3.30 -25.83
N ARG A 337 -21.41 -4.39 -25.94
CA ARG A 337 -22.45 -4.77 -24.98
C ARG A 337 -21.83 -5.20 -23.66
N ASP A 338 -20.87 -6.11 -23.72
CA ASP A 338 -20.30 -6.72 -22.52
C ASP A 338 -19.38 -5.71 -21.82
N TRP A 339 -18.70 -4.86 -22.60
CA TRP A 339 -17.94 -3.71 -22.09
C TRP A 339 -18.81 -2.68 -21.33
N GLN A 340 -20.08 -2.48 -21.72
CA GLN A 340 -21.05 -1.67 -20.95
C GLN A 340 -21.44 -2.33 -19.62
N LEU A 341 -21.43 -3.67 -19.57
CA LEU A 341 -21.61 -4.46 -18.34
C LEU A 341 -20.31 -4.58 -17.52
N ARG A 342 -19.25 -3.87 -17.90
CA ARG A 342 -17.89 -3.90 -17.33
C ARG A 342 -17.12 -5.21 -17.55
N ASP A 343 -17.60 -6.09 -18.43
CA ASP A 343 -16.86 -7.27 -18.88
C ASP A 343 -15.86 -6.87 -19.98
N GLY A 344 -14.57 -6.93 -19.62
CA GLY A 344 -13.45 -6.65 -20.52
C GLY A 344 -12.87 -7.88 -21.23
N THR A 345 -13.37 -9.09 -20.96
CA THR A 345 -12.72 -10.35 -21.40
C THR A 345 -12.62 -10.50 -22.91
N ALA A 346 -13.60 -9.99 -23.66
CA ALA A 346 -13.58 -9.94 -25.13
C ALA A 346 -12.48 -9.02 -25.70
N GLY A 347 -11.91 -8.12 -24.89
CA GLY A 347 -10.86 -7.20 -25.28
C GLY A 347 -11.29 -6.17 -26.33
N CYS A 348 -10.31 -5.72 -27.11
CA CYS A 348 -10.39 -4.60 -28.03
C CYS A 348 -9.94 -4.98 -29.45
N ARG A 349 -10.69 -4.53 -30.45
CA ARG A 349 -10.39 -4.68 -31.88
C ARG A 349 -9.89 -3.37 -32.49
N ARG A 350 -8.99 -3.46 -33.47
CA ARG A 350 -8.47 -2.31 -34.22
C ARG A 350 -9.60 -1.57 -34.92
N VAL A 351 -9.52 -0.23 -34.97
CA VAL A 351 -10.43 0.62 -35.76
C VAL A 351 -10.01 0.58 -37.22
N THR A 352 -8.75 0.94 -37.50
CA THR A 352 -8.19 0.87 -38.85
C THR A 352 -7.32 -0.38 -39.03
N PRO A 353 -7.49 -1.15 -40.12
CA PRO A 353 -6.57 -2.23 -40.49
C PRO A 353 -5.15 -1.72 -40.69
N LEU A 354 -4.16 -2.55 -40.37
CA LEU A 354 -2.75 -2.28 -40.66
C LEU A 354 -2.49 -2.44 -42.16
N ASN A 355 -1.66 -1.58 -42.73
CA ASN A 355 -1.27 -1.63 -44.15
C ASN A 355 0.14 -2.21 -44.35
N CYS A 356 0.85 -2.53 -43.27
CA CYS A 356 2.28 -2.83 -43.19
C CYS A 356 3.18 -1.68 -43.65
N THR A 357 3.05 -1.25 -44.91
CA THR A 357 3.70 -0.07 -45.47
C THR A 357 3.04 1.21 -44.97
N GLY A 358 3.81 2.06 -44.29
CA GLY A 358 3.35 3.34 -43.75
C GLY A 358 2.76 3.28 -42.34
N ASP A 359 2.65 2.10 -41.73
CA ASP A 359 2.30 1.95 -40.32
C ASP A 359 3.32 2.65 -39.40
N GLY A 360 2.90 2.99 -38.18
CA GLY A 360 3.77 3.50 -37.13
C GLY A 360 3.44 2.86 -35.77
N PHE A 361 3.87 3.51 -34.69
CA PHE A 361 3.67 3.01 -33.33
C PHE A 361 3.12 4.08 -32.40
N LEU A 362 2.26 3.65 -31.48
CA LEU A 362 1.91 4.39 -30.28
C LEU A 362 2.76 3.86 -29.12
N GLN A 363 3.48 4.76 -28.46
CA GLN A 363 4.13 4.51 -27.17
C GLN A 363 3.07 4.50 -26.06
N VAL A 364 3.00 3.41 -25.32
CA VAL A 364 2.18 3.25 -24.11
C VAL A 364 3.14 3.04 -22.95
N SER A 365 3.32 4.08 -22.15
CA SER A 365 4.30 4.11 -21.07
C SER A 365 3.77 3.54 -19.76
N GLY A 366 4.69 3.09 -18.91
CA GLY A 366 4.38 2.67 -17.54
C GLY A 366 3.52 1.40 -17.44
N VAL A 367 3.69 0.45 -18.35
CA VAL A 367 2.91 -0.80 -18.34
C VAL A 367 3.72 -2.02 -17.89
N LYS A 368 3.03 -3.02 -17.34
CA LYS A 368 3.45 -4.43 -17.37
C LYS A 368 3.49 -4.85 -18.83
N LEU A 369 4.61 -5.42 -19.29
CA LEU A 369 4.69 -5.88 -20.69
C LEU A 369 3.66 -7.01 -20.95
N PRO A 370 3.10 -7.13 -22.17
CA PRO A 370 2.15 -8.19 -22.51
C PRO A 370 2.73 -9.60 -22.30
N ASP A 371 1.87 -10.61 -22.22
CA ASP A 371 2.30 -12.03 -22.18
C ASP A 371 3.27 -12.34 -23.34
N THR A 372 4.39 -13.00 -23.02
CA THR A 372 5.50 -13.23 -23.96
C THR A 372 5.58 -14.66 -24.49
N THR A 373 4.63 -15.54 -24.15
CA THR A 373 4.59 -16.96 -24.58
C THR A 373 4.78 -17.14 -26.10
N ASN A 374 4.31 -16.16 -26.89
CA ASN A 374 4.42 -16.11 -28.35
C ASN A 374 5.19 -14.85 -28.86
N ALA A 375 6.10 -14.33 -28.04
CA ALA A 375 7.01 -13.26 -28.40
C ALA A 375 8.41 -13.79 -28.76
N THR A 376 9.27 -12.91 -29.25
CA THR A 376 10.66 -13.21 -29.62
C THR A 376 11.59 -12.14 -29.06
N GLU A 377 12.71 -12.55 -28.47
CA GLU A 377 13.74 -11.64 -27.96
C GLU A 377 14.98 -11.59 -28.87
N ASP A 378 15.58 -10.40 -28.98
CA ASP A 378 16.98 -10.23 -29.36
C ASP A 378 17.61 -9.14 -28.47
N ALA A 379 18.36 -9.55 -27.45
CA ALA A 379 19.02 -8.68 -26.50
C ALA A 379 20.23 -7.91 -27.09
N ALA A 380 20.72 -8.27 -28.29
CA ALA A 380 21.94 -7.70 -28.87
C ALA A 380 21.71 -6.42 -29.71
N ILE A 381 20.46 -6.01 -29.91
CA ILE A 381 20.09 -4.85 -30.74
C ILE A 381 19.51 -3.68 -29.93
N THR A 382 19.47 -2.50 -30.56
CA THR A 382 18.84 -1.30 -29.96
C THR A 382 17.32 -1.26 -30.19
N VAL A 383 16.62 -0.45 -29.39
CA VAL A 383 15.17 -0.21 -29.53
C VAL A 383 14.82 0.36 -30.92
N ASP A 384 15.67 1.21 -31.50
CA ASP A 384 15.51 1.68 -32.89
C ASP A 384 15.64 0.56 -33.92
N GLN A 385 16.59 -0.36 -33.73
CA GLN A 385 16.71 -1.54 -34.60
C GLN A 385 15.50 -2.48 -34.43
N CYS A 386 14.98 -2.61 -33.21
CA CYS A 386 13.75 -3.35 -32.89
C CYS A 386 12.54 -2.75 -33.64
N ARG A 387 12.41 -1.41 -33.61
CA ARG A 387 11.41 -0.64 -34.35
C ARG A 387 11.46 -0.92 -35.86
N GLN A 388 12.65 -0.90 -36.47
CA GLN A 388 12.80 -1.17 -37.90
C GLN A 388 12.48 -2.64 -38.26
N ARG A 389 12.93 -3.61 -37.45
CA ARG A 389 12.57 -5.03 -37.62
C ARG A 389 11.06 -5.24 -37.53
N CYS A 390 10.40 -4.62 -36.55
CA CYS A 390 8.96 -4.70 -36.39
C CYS A 390 8.20 -4.08 -37.59
N LEU A 391 8.67 -2.95 -38.15
CA LEU A 391 8.06 -2.40 -39.37
C LEU A 391 8.19 -3.35 -40.56
N ALA A 392 9.38 -3.93 -40.78
CA ALA A 392 9.67 -4.85 -41.87
C ALA A 392 8.88 -6.17 -41.78
N ASN A 393 8.60 -6.66 -40.57
CA ASN A 393 7.75 -7.81 -40.34
C ASN A 393 6.27 -7.40 -40.28
N CYS A 394 5.49 -7.66 -41.33
CA CYS A 394 4.06 -7.32 -41.38
C CYS A 394 3.20 -8.04 -40.31
N SER A 395 3.68 -9.13 -39.70
CA SER A 395 3.01 -9.81 -38.58
C SER A 395 3.32 -9.21 -37.21
N CYS A 396 4.29 -8.29 -37.10
CA CYS A 396 4.60 -7.65 -35.82
C CYS A 396 3.47 -6.70 -35.39
N LEU A 397 2.93 -6.91 -34.19
CA LEU A 397 1.82 -6.15 -33.61
C LEU A 397 2.28 -5.11 -32.57
N GLY A 398 3.47 -5.30 -32.00
CA GLY A 398 4.14 -4.34 -31.11
C GLY A 398 5.52 -4.82 -30.69
N TYR A 399 6.30 -3.92 -30.08
CA TYR A 399 7.64 -4.20 -29.56
C TYR A 399 7.96 -3.42 -28.28
N ALA A 400 9.00 -3.82 -27.56
CA ALA A 400 9.55 -3.15 -26.38
C ALA A 400 11.07 -3.40 -26.29
N ALA A 401 11.76 -2.69 -25.41
CA ALA A 401 13.09 -3.08 -24.95
C ALA A 401 13.03 -4.42 -24.17
N SER A 402 14.11 -5.21 -24.14
CA SER A 402 14.18 -6.37 -23.24
C SER A 402 14.90 -6.06 -21.93
N SER A 403 15.72 -5.01 -21.88
CA SER A 403 16.22 -4.45 -20.62
C SER A 403 16.20 -2.92 -20.57
N ILE A 404 15.93 -2.40 -19.37
CA ILE A 404 16.05 -0.97 -19.02
C ILE A 404 17.34 -0.67 -18.21
N LYS A 405 18.19 -1.68 -17.99
CA LYS A 405 19.35 -1.58 -17.10
C LYS A 405 20.48 -0.75 -17.72
N GLY A 406 20.56 0.51 -17.33
CA GLY A 406 21.49 1.49 -17.91
C GLY A 406 20.92 2.24 -19.12
N GLY A 407 19.61 2.14 -19.34
CA GLY A 407 18.91 2.65 -20.51
C GLY A 407 18.25 1.53 -21.32
N ASP A 408 17.36 1.90 -22.23
CA ASP A 408 16.55 0.94 -22.99
C ASP A 408 17.39 0.21 -24.05
N SER A 409 17.42 -1.10 -23.95
CA SER A 409 18.29 -2.00 -24.73
C SER A 409 17.62 -3.35 -24.99
N GLY A 410 18.14 -4.08 -25.98
CA GLY A 410 17.49 -5.29 -26.47
C GLY A 410 16.16 -5.02 -27.17
N CYS A 411 15.43 -6.10 -27.44
CA CYS A 411 14.23 -6.08 -28.25
C CYS A 411 13.33 -7.26 -27.90
N ILE A 412 12.07 -7.01 -27.56
CA ILE A 412 11.00 -8.02 -27.52
C ILE A 412 10.00 -7.66 -28.63
N ILE A 413 9.67 -8.61 -29.49
CA ILE A 413 8.69 -8.46 -30.59
C ILE A 413 7.55 -9.46 -30.43
N TRP A 414 6.31 -8.97 -30.47
CA TRP A 414 5.09 -9.77 -30.44
C TRP A 414 4.46 -9.89 -31.82
N SER A 415 4.14 -11.13 -32.24
CA SER A 415 3.36 -11.42 -33.45
C SER A 415 1.96 -12.00 -33.16
N SER A 416 1.59 -12.11 -31.89
CA SER A 416 0.26 -12.52 -31.40
C SER A 416 -0.48 -11.35 -30.72
N PRO A 417 -1.81 -11.41 -30.56
CA PRO A 417 -2.57 -10.38 -29.86
C PRO A 417 -2.01 -10.11 -28.46
N LEU A 418 -1.83 -8.83 -28.12
CA LEU A 418 -1.21 -8.42 -26.86
C LEU A 418 -2.22 -8.58 -25.72
N ILE A 419 -1.96 -9.46 -24.76
CA ILE A 419 -2.85 -9.75 -23.62
C ILE A 419 -2.16 -9.43 -22.29
N ASP A 420 -2.97 -9.36 -21.22
CA ASP A 420 -2.50 -9.21 -19.83
C ASP A 420 -1.68 -7.93 -19.56
N ILE A 421 -2.05 -6.82 -20.22
CA ILE A 421 -1.43 -5.52 -20.03
C ILE A 421 -2.12 -4.80 -18.85
N ARG A 422 -1.32 -4.34 -17.87
CA ARG A 422 -1.76 -3.37 -16.86
C ARG A 422 -0.89 -2.12 -16.87
N HIS A 423 -1.48 -0.99 -16.51
CA HIS A 423 -0.79 0.27 -16.26
C HIS A 423 -0.34 0.37 -14.79
N PHE A 424 0.72 1.15 -14.54
CA PHE A 424 1.22 1.49 -13.22
C PHE A 424 1.32 3.01 -13.06
N PRO A 425 0.77 3.61 -11.99
CA PRO A 425 0.91 5.05 -11.72
C PRO A 425 2.36 5.53 -11.53
N SER A 426 3.29 4.61 -11.29
CA SER A 426 4.73 4.84 -11.20
C SER A 426 5.48 3.53 -11.45
N GLY A 427 6.56 3.56 -12.23
CA GLY A 427 7.27 2.34 -12.65
C GLY A 427 6.66 1.78 -13.95
N GLY A 428 6.72 0.45 -14.12
CA GLY A 428 6.39 -0.19 -15.40
C GLY A 428 7.47 0.04 -16.47
N GLN A 429 7.12 -0.22 -17.73
CA GLN A 429 8.00 -0.07 -18.90
C GLN A 429 7.21 0.45 -20.11
N ASP A 430 7.92 0.99 -21.11
CA ASP A 430 7.35 1.43 -22.38
C ASP A 430 7.08 0.27 -23.35
N LEU A 431 5.88 0.28 -23.95
CA LEU A 431 5.42 -0.65 -24.97
C LEU A 431 5.01 0.10 -26.24
N TYR A 432 5.53 -0.30 -27.40
CA TYR A 432 5.23 0.34 -28.68
C TYR A 432 4.27 -0.50 -29.51
N ILE A 433 2.99 -0.13 -29.52
CA ILE A 433 1.92 -0.87 -30.21
C ILE A 433 1.76 -0.33 -31.64
N ARG A 434 1.79 -1.22 -32.65
CA ARG A 434 1.69 -0.84 -34.06
C ARG A 434 0.29 -0.32 -34.38
N LEU A 435 0.19 0.78 -35.14
CA LEU A 435 -1.04 1.39 -35.61
C LEU A 435 -0.93 1.81 -37.08
N ALA A 436 -2.07 1.91 -37.76
CA ALA A 436 -2.17 2.53 -39.07
C ALA A 436 -1.88 4.04 -38.99
N ALA A 437 -1.36 4.62 -40.08
CA ALA A 437 -0.91 6.03 -40.13
C ALA A 437 -1.98 7.06 -39.72
N SER A 438 -3.26 6.75 -39.93
CA SER A 438 -4.43 7.58 -39.60
C SER A 438 -4.69 7.72 -38.10
N ASP A 439 -4.32 6.71 -37.31
CA ASP A 439 -4.76 6.56 -35.92
C ASP A 439 -3.72 7.13 -34.93
N LEU A 440 -2.48 7.28 -35.41
CA LEU A 440 -1.37 7.91 -34.71
C LEU A 440 -1.71 9.36 -34.30
N PRO A 441 -1.15 9.86 -33.18
CA PRO A 441 -1.26 11.28 -32.84
C PRO A 441 -0.57 12.13 -33.92
N SER A 442 -1.28 13.11 -34.46
CA SER A 442 -0.76 14.01 -35.48
C SER A 442 0.24 15.01 -34.88
N ASN A 443 1.54 14.72 -35.02
CA ASN A 443 2.63 15.61 -34.62
C ASN A 443 2.39 17.05 -35.14
N GLY A 444 2.55 18.04 -34.25
CA GLY A 444 2.12 19.45 -34.43
C GLY A 444 2.85 20.29 -35.49
N ASP A 445 3.50 19.66 -36.47
CA ASP A 445 4.37 20.30 -37.46
C ASP A 445 3.59 21.08 -38.55
N GLY A 446 2.27 20.87 -38.65
CA GLY A 446 1.38 21.64 -39.50
C GLY A 446 1.26 23.15 -39.13
N SER A 447 1.72 23.53 -37.94
CA SER A 447 1.76 24.91 -37.46
C SER A 447 2.73 25.81 -38.25
N LYS A 448 3.93 25.30 -38.57
CA LYS A 448 5.02 26.07 -39.19
C LYS A 448 4.63 26.67 -40.55
N LYS A 449 3.91 25.91 -41.39
CA LYS A 449 3.46 26.38 -42.72
C LYS A 449 2.45 27.54 -42.64
N LYS A 450 1.61 27.61 -41.60
CA LYS A 450 0.68 28.74 -41.40
C LYS A 450 1.39 29.98 -40.84
N SER A 451 2.37 29.80 -39.96
CA SER A 451 3.16 30.90 -39.40
C SER A 451 3.94 31.68 -40.46
N ILE A 452 4.57 31.00 -41.42
CA ILE A 452 5.34 31.64 -42.50
C ILE A 452 4.45 32.54 -43.38
N LEU A 453 3.24 32.10 -43.74
CA LEU A 453 2.31 32.91 -44.54
C LEU A 453 1.85 34.17 -43.78
N ALA A 454 1.57 34.03 -42.47
CA ALA A 454 1.20 35.16 -41.62
C ALA A 454 2.34 36.18 -41.48
N ALA A 455 3.58 35.72 -41.33
CA ALA A 455 4.75 36.60 -41.20
C ALA A 455 4.97 37.49 -42.44
N VAL A 456 4.73 36.98 -43.65
CA VAL A 456 4.84 37.78 -44.89
C VAL A 456 3.77 38.88 -44.94
N PHE A 457 2.51 38.55 -44.63
CA PHE A 457 1.41 39.54 -44.59
C PHE A 457 1.59 40.60 -43.50
N VAL A 458 2.07 40.22 -42.32
CA VAL A 458 2.39 41.16 -41.24
C VAL A 458 3.55 42.08 -41.64
N SER A 459 4.58 41.55 -42.31
CA SER A 459 5.74 42.34 -42.75
C SER A 459 5.37 43.41 -43.78
N LEU A 460 4.57 43.04 -44.80
CA LEU A 460 4.05 43.99 -45.80
C LEU A 460 3.13 45.05 -45.18
N SER A 461 2.28 44.66 -44.23
CA SER A 461 1.39 45.58 -43.52
C SER A 461 2.18 46.57 -42.65
N ALA A 462 3.20 46.08 -41.92
CA ALA A 462 4.05 46.90 -41.07
C ALA A 462 4.83 47.96 -41.87
N LEU A 463 5.40 47.60 -43.03
CA LEU A 463 6.12 48.55 -43.88
C LEU A 463 5.23 49.71 -44.35
N LEU A 464 3.97 49.45 -44.68
CA LEU A 464 3.00 50.48 -45.05
C LEU A 464 2.71 51.44 -43.87
N VAL A 465 2.53 50.89 -42.67
CA VAL A 465 2.26 51.66 -41.44
C VAL A 465 3.48 52.48 -41.01
N PHE A 466 4.70 51.94 -41.11
CA PHE A 466 5.93 52.68 -40.79
C PHE A 466 6.21 53.81 -41.80
N GLY A 467 5.90 53.61 -43.10
CA GLY A 467 6.02 54.67 -44.10
C GLY A 467 5.12 55.87 -43.81
N ILE A 468 3.86 55.62 -43.43
CA ILE A 468 2.90 56.67 -43.05
C ILE A 468 3.27 57.28 -41.68
N GLY A 469 3.63 56.45 -40.70
CA GLY A 469 4.01 56.88 -39.35
C GLY A 469 5.25 57.79 -39.32
N GLY A 470 6.26 57.51 -40.15
CA GLY A 470 7.48 58.31 -40.23
C GLY A 470 7.22 59.77 -40.60
N PHE A 471 6.27 60.02 -41.52
CA PHE A 471 5.86 61.36 -41.94
C PHE A 471 5.25 62.18 -40.79
N PHE A 472 4.38 61.56 -39.98
CA PHE A 472 3.78 62.23 -38.82
C PHE A 472 4.72 62.37 -37.62
N ILE A 473 5.67 61.44 -37.43
CA ILE A 473 6.66 61.50 -36.34
C ILE A 473 7.68 62.63 -36.58
N TRP A 474 8.17 62.80 -37.83
CA TRP A 474 9.12 63.87 -38.17
C TRP A 474 8.56 65.26 -37.79
N ASN A 475 7.28 65.50 -38.09
CA ASN A 475 6.62 66.77 -37.82
C ASN A 475 6.28 67.02 -36.34
N LYS A 476 6.39 65.99 -35.46
CA LYS A 476 6.05 66.08 -34.03
C LYS A 476 7.26 66.01 -33.08
N PHE A 477 8.44 65.58 -33.55
CA PHE A 477 9.59 65.35 -32.66
C PHE A 477 10.44 66.60 -32.35
N PHE A 478 10.15 67.75 -32.97
CA PHE A 478 10.90 69.00 -32.73
C PHE A 478 10.45 69.80 -31.49
N ARG A 479 10.10 69.12 -30.38
CA ARG A 479 10.03 69.70 -29.01
C ARG A 479 9.92 68.63 -27.91
N HIS A 480 10.97 68.54 -27.06
CA HIS A 480 11.04 67.89 -25.73
C HIS A 480 10.72 66.36 -25.66
N LYS A 481 11.62 65.41 -25.30
CA LYS A 481 12.65 65.32 -24.22
C LYS A 481 11.99 65.47 -22.83
N ARG A 482 12.02 64.55 -21.85
CA ARG A 482 12.66 63.22 -21.56
C ARG A 482 11.80 62.59 -20.41
N THR A 483 11.73 61.30 -20.03
CA THR A 483 12.05 59.94 -20.57
C THR A 483 11.40 58.91 -19.61
N PHE A 484 11.25 57.64 -20.00
CA PHE A 484 11.03 56.51 -19.06
C PHE A 484 11.65 55.19 -19.58
N GLU A 485 11.80 54.20 -18.72
CA GLU A 485 12.63 53.00 -18.91
C GLU A 485 11.82 51.73 -19.28
N SER A 486 12.53 50.61 -19.46
CA SER A 486 12.04 49.37 -20.06
C SER A 486 11.59 48.33 -19.03
N THR A 487 10.36 47.82 -19.16
CA THR A 487 9.89 46.61 -18.46
C THR A 487 9.53 45.53 -19.48
N GLN A 488 10.27 44.43 -19.47
CA GLN A 488 10.15 43.33 -20.42
C GLN A 488 9.07 42.33 -19.98
N ARG A 489 7.99 42.18 -20.75
CA ARG A 489 6.91 41.23 -20.44
C ARG A 489 7.29 39.79 -20.84
N PHE A 490 7.07 38.85 -19.93
CA PHE A 490 6.93 37.43 -20.25
C PHE A 490 5.46 37.03 -20.25
N ASN A 491 5.00 36.46 -21.36
CA ASN A 491 3.80 35.63 -21.48
C ASN A 491 4.24 34.16 -21.31
N SER A 492 3.44 33.19 -20.87
CA SER A 492 2.04 33.19 -20.40
C SER A 492 1.76 31.87 -19.67
N PHE A 493 0.79 31.83 -18.75
CA PHE A 493 0.11 30.59 -18.41
C PHE A 493 -1.41 30.82 -18.42
N ASP A 494 -2.16 29.88 -18.97
CA ASP A 494 -3.62 29.97 -19.13
C ASP A 494 -4.31 29.44 -17.87
N SER A 495 -5.03 30.30 -17.14
CA SER A 495 -5.80 29.93 -15.96
C SER A 495 -6.85 31.00 -15.65
N SER A 496 -8.12 30.60 -15.58
CA SER A 496 -9.28 31.49 -15.46
C SER A 496 -9.52 31.97 -14.02
N ILE A 497 -8.57 32.71 -13.43
CA ILE A 497 -8.70 33.33 -12.10
C ILE A 497 -8.12 34.75 -12.15
N PRO A 498 -8.87 35.80 -11.78
CA PRO A 498 -8.30 37.15 -11.61
C PRO A 498 -7.41 37.18 -10.37
N LEU A 499 -6.09 37.25 -10.56
CA LEU A 499 -5.12 37.43 -9.48
C LEU A 499 -4.75 38.91 -9.34
N THR A 500 -4.84 39.47 -8.14
CA THR A 500 -4.47 40.86 -7.85
C THR A 500 -3.00 40.97 -7.43
N PRO A 501 -2.15 41.72 -8.16
CA PRO A 501 -0.79 42.02 -7.73
C PRO A 501 -0.78 42.95 -6.51
N VAL A 502 0.22 42.79 -5.64
CA VAL A 502 0.42 43.69 -4.49
C VAL A 502 1.12 44.98 -4.95
N GLN A 503 0.35 46.04 -5.24
CA GLN A 503 0.87 47.41 -5.34
C GLN A 503 -0.20 48.46 -5.02
N ASP A 504 0.20 49.43 -4.18
CA ASP A 504 -0.47 50.65 -3.70
C ASP A 504 -2.01 50.79 -3.70
N ARG A 505 -2.55 50.99 -2.49
CA ARG A 505 -3.94 51.42 -2.25
C ARG A 505 -4.17 52.88 -2.70
N LYS A 506 -5.00 53.08 -3.73
CA LYS A 506 -5.82 54.30 -3.90
C LYS A 506 -7.26 53.94 -4.28
N LEU A 507 -8.19 54.87 -4.02
CA LEU A 507 -9.63 54.65 -4.07
C LEU A 507 -10.23 54.82 -5.48
N GLU A 508 -11.47 54.31 -5.59
CA GLU A 508 -12.54 54.70 -6.53
C GLU A 508 -12.31 54.48 -8.04
N ASP A 509 -12.97 53.45 -8.58
CA ASP A 509 -14.18 53.68 -9.40
C ASP A 509 -15.14 52.46 -9.31
N GLU A 510 -16.42 52.61 -9.68
CA GLU A 510 -17.45 51.56 -9.61
C GLU A 510 -17.99 51.14 -10.99
N SER A 511 -17.89 49.84 -11.34
CA SER A 511 -18.88 49.15 -12.19
C SER A 511 -18.62 47.64 -12.36
N GLY A 512 -19.68 46.87 -12.59
CA GLY A 512 -19.64 45.67 -13.46
C GLY A 512 -19.01 44.36 -12.94
N GLN A 513 -19.69 43.66 -12.03
CA GLN A 513 -19.77 42.18 -11.95
C GLN A 513 -18.57 41.31 -12.42
N ASP A 514 -17.49 41.24 -11.63
CA ASP A 514 -16.95 39.96 -11.12
C ASP A 514 -15.96 40.22 -9.94
N LYS A 515 -16.33 39.80 -8.72
CA LYS A 515 -15.55 40.01 -7.48
C LYS A 515 -15.94 38.94 -6.45
N ASP A 516 -15.13 37.89 -6.27
CA ASP A 516 -15.44 36.87 -5.25
C ASP A 516 -14.25 36.04 -4.69
N LEU A 517 -12.99 36.30 -5.10
CA LEU A 517 -11.81 35.66 -4.50
C LEU A 517 -10.62 36.64 -4.39
N ASN A 518 -10.24 36.97 -3.15
CA ASN A 518 -8.97 37.65 -2.84
C ASN A 518 -7.95 36.62 -2.31
N VAL A 519 -7.16 36.02 -3.19
CA VAL A 519 -5.99 35.21 -2.81
C VAL A 519 -4.74 36.02 -3.11
N THR A 520 -3.99 36.42 -2.07
CA THR A 520 -2.75 37.18 -2.26
C THR A 520 -1.68 36.29 -2.91
N LEU A 521 -1.12 36.75 -4.03
CA LEU A 521 0.08 36.15 -4.61
C LEU A 521 1.32 36.82 -4.01
N PHE A 522 2.09 36.06 -3.23
CA PHE A 522 3.37 36.49 -2.69
C PHE A 522 4.50 36.15 -3.67
N ASP A 523 5.52 37.00 -3.76
CA ASP A 523 6.75 36.64 -4.48
C ASP A 523 7.68 35.79 -3.60
N MET A 524 8.65 35.13 -4.25
CA MET A 524 9.56 34.21 -3.58
C MET A 524 10.55 34.93 -2.64
N ALA A 525 10.83 36.22 -2.86
CA ALA A 525 11.72 37.00 -2.00
C ALA A 525 11.02 37.39 -0.69
N THR A 526 9.75 37.80 -0.74
CA THR A 526 8.94 38.04 0.46
C THR A 526 8.86 36.78 1.34
N ILE A 527 8.60 35.61 0.73
CA ILE A 527 8.52 34.35 1.48
C ILE A 527 9.89 33.91 2.02
N ALA A 528 10.97 34.07 1.25
CA ALA A 528 12.31 33.77 1.71
C ALA A 528 12.72 34.68 2.88
N LEU A 529 12.47 35.99 2.81
CA LEU A 529 12.72 36.92 3.91
C LEU A 529 11.88 36.56 5.14
N ALA A 530 10.58 36.33 4.96
CA ALA A 530 9.65 36.02 6.05
C ALA A 530 9.98 34.72 6.80
N THR A 531 10.66 33.75 6.17
CA THR A 531 10.99 32.43 6.76
C THR A 531 12.47 32.26 7.11
N ASP A 532 13.26 33.32 6.97
CA ASP A 532 14.73 33.32 6.96
C ASP A 532 15.32 32.21 6.08
N ASN A 533 15.03 32.30 4.78
CA ASN A 533 15.44 31.36 3.74
C ASN A 533 15.05 29.90 4.03
N PHE A 534 13.89 29.69 4.66
CA PHE A 534 13.41 28.39 5.15
C PHE A 534 14.36 27.73 6.17
N ALA A 535 14.90 28.53 7.10
CA ALA A 535 15.82 28.06 8.12
C ALA A 535 15.28 26.89 8.96
N THR A 536 16.17 25.99 9.40
CA THR A 536 15.79 24.80 10.16
C THR A 536 15.17 25.10 11.52
N TRP A 537 15.47 26.25 12.13
CA TRP A 537 14.86 26.69 13.40
C TRP A 537 13.46 27.30 13.24
N THR A 538 13.04 27.71 12.03
CA THR A 538 11.65 28.16 11.78
C THR A 538 10.71 26.99 11.45
N LYS A 539 11.24 25.78 11.23
CA LYS A 539 10.46 24.57 10.92
C LYS A 539 9.48 24.21 12.04
N LEU A 540 8.20 24.14 11.70
CA LEU A 540 7.09 23.80 12.61
C LEU A 540 6.76 22.31 12.61
N GLY A 541 6.93 21.64 11.46
CA GLY A 541 6.67 20.23 11.22
C GLY A 541 6.93 19.82 9.76
N GLU A 542 6.91 18.52 9.48
CA GLU A 542 7.08 17.93 8.15
C GLU A 542 6.21 16.68 8.03
N GLY A 543 5.68 16.42 6.83
CA GLY A 543 4.89 15.23 6.52
C GLY A 543 4.84 14.96 5.02
N GLY A 544 4.02 14.00 4.60
CA GLY A 544 3.93 13.56 3.19
C GLY A 544 3.57 14.68 2.19
N PHE A 545 2.97 15.78 2.67
CA PHE A 545 2.55 16.93 1.89
C PHE A 545 3.53 18.12 1.97
N GLY A 546 4.76 17.92 2.48
CA GLY A 546 5.83 18.92 2.52
C GLY A 546 6.25 19.37 3.93
N THR A 547 7.06 20.42 3.99
CA THR A 547 7.53 21.02 5.26
C THR A 547 6.83 22.34 5.54
N VAL A 548 6.43 22.56 6.79
CA VAL A 548 5.80 23.80 7.27
C VAL A 548 6.79 24.59 8.10
N TYR A 549 6.93 25.88 7.80
CA TYR A 549 7.79 26.84 8.50
C TYR A 549 6.94 27.93 9.15
N LYS A 550 7.39 28.49 10.27
CA LYS A 550 6.89 29.76 10.80
C LYS A 550 7.50 30.88 9.96
N GLY A 551 6.70 31.87 9.60
CA GLY A 551 7.21 33.11 9.02
C GLY A 551 6.58 34.35 9.63
N GLU A 552 7.16 35.51 9.33
CA GLU A 552 6.65 36.82 9.71
C GLU A 552 6.65 37.73 8.47
N LEU A 553 5.45 38.13 8.03
CA LEU A 553 5.29 39.00 6.86
C LEU A 553 5.53 40.48 7.23
N GLU A 554 5.82 41.30 6.22
CA GLU A 554 5.91 42.75 6.38
C GLU A 554 4.66 43.31 7.08
N GLY A 555 4.87 44.06 8.17
CA GLY A 555 3.81 44.48 9.09
C GLY A 555 3.65 43.60 10.35
N GLY A 556 4.49 42.58 10.55
CA GLY A 556 4.56 41.78 11.77
C GLY A 556 3.52 40.66 11.86
N GLN A 557 2.89 40.29 10.74
CA GLN A 557 1.91 39.21 10.74
C GLN A 557 2.62 37.85 10.74
N THR A 558 2.52 37.11 11.85
CA THR A 558 2.99 35.73 11.92
C THR A 558 2.12 34.81 11.06
N VAL A 559 2.75 33.95 10.26
CA VAL A 559 2.12 33.01 9.31
C VAL A 559 2.73 31.62 9.39
N ALA A 560 1.99 30.62 8.88
CA ALA A 560 2.51 29.28 8.61
C ALA A 560 2.71 29.10 7.10
N VAL A 561 3.91 28.70 6.68
CA VAL A 561 4.35 28.59 5.29
C VAL A 561 4.60 27.11 4.96
N LYS A 562 3.65 26.47 4.25
CA LYS A 562 3.73 25.08 3.79
C LYS A 562 4.41 25.07 2.41
N ARG A 563 5.67 24.63 2.37
CA ARG A 563 6.44 24.42 1.12
C ARG A 563 6.27 22.97 0.69
N LEU A 564 5.62 22.77 -0.45
CA LEU A 564 5.32 21.44 -0.98
C LEU A 564 6.58 20.78 -1.55
N SER A 565 6.62 19.45 -1.56
CA SER A 565 7.80 18.70 -2.05
C SER A 565 7.96 18.82 -3.56
N LYS A 566 9.19 19.01 -4.04
CA LYS A 566 9.53 19.04 -5.47
C LYS A 566 9.45 17.67 -6.14
N PHE A 567 9.58 16.60 -5.36
CA PHE A 567 9.73 15.24 -5.87
C PHE A 567 8.42 14.43 -5.89
N SER A 568 7.30 15.00 -5.43
CA SER A 568 5.99 14.35 -5.53
C SER A 568 5.16 14.95 -6.68
N THR A 569 4.85 14.12 -7.69
CA THR A 569 3.91 14.45 -8.77
C THR A 569 2.54 14.88 -8.24
N GLN A 570 2.17 14.35 -7.07
CA GLN A 570 0.97 14.66 -6.31
C GLN A 570 0.91 16.12 -5.79
N GLY A 571 2.05 16.76 -5.49
CA GLY A 571 2.08 18.09 -4.85
C GLY A 571 1.48 19.22 -5.70
N LEU A 572 1.54 19.11 -7.04
CA LEU A 572 0.97 20.13 -7.93
C LEU A 572 -0.56 20.11 -7.95
N ASP A 573 -1.18 18.93 -7.88
CA ASP A 573 -2.64 18.82 -7.86
C ASP A 573 -3.20 19.05 -6.46
N GLU A 574 -2.45 18.73 -5.40
CA GLU A 574 -2.78 19.15 -4.03
C GLU A 574 -2.74 20.68 -3.90
N PHE A 575 -1.72 21.34 -4.43
CA PHE A 575 -1.66 22.80 -4.50
C PHE A 575 -2.89 23.40 -5.18
N LYS A 576 -3.29 22.87 -6.35
CA LYS A 576 -4.49 23.32 -7.06
C LYS A 576 -5.76 23.09 -6.24
N ASN A 577 -5.96 21.89 -5.68
CA ASN A 577 -7.13 21.57 -4.88
C ASN A 577 -7.22 22.51 -3.68
N GLU A 578 -6.12 22.64 -2.92
CA GLU A 578 -6.09 23.43 -1.72
C GLU A 578 -6.39 24.91 -2.01
N VAL A 579 -5.70 25.54 -2.98
CA VAL A 579 -5.99 26.93 -3.41
C VAL A 579 -7.42 27.10 -3.91
N MET A 580 -7.95 26.16 -4.73
CA MET A 580 -9.29 26.27 -5.30
C MET A 580 -10.43 26.07 -4.29
N LEU A 581 -10.17 25.32 -3.21
CA LEU A 581 -11.15 25.00 -2.17
C LEU A 581 -11.07 25.99 -1.01
N ILE A 582 -9.92 26.09 -0.32
CA ILE A 582 -9.83 26.81 0.96
C ILE A 582 -10.01 28.33 0.78
N ALA A 583 -9.66 28.88 -0.39
CA ALA A 583 -9.90 30.28 -0.70
C ALA A 583 -11.41 30.63 -0.82
N LYS A 584 -12.27 29.63 -0.99
CA LYS A 584 -13.74 29.77 -1.08
C LYS A 584 -14.45 29.39 0.23
N LEU A 585 -13.72 28.92 1.23
CA LEU A 585 -14.24 28.41 2.48
C LEU A 585 -13.82 29.34 3.63
N GLN A 586 -14.79 29.92 4.32
CA GLN A 586 -14.56 30.84 5.43
C GLN A 586 -15.50 30.50 6.58
N HIS A 587 -14.95 29.87 7.62
CA HIS A 587 -15.68 29.47 8.83
C HIS A 587 -14.70 29.42 10.02
N VAL A 588 -15.20 29.69 11.23
CA VAL A 588 -14.37 29.83 12.44
C VAL A 588 -13.59 28.55 12.77
N ASN A 589 -14.12 27.38 12.44
CA ASN A 589 -13.48 26.08 12.66
C ASN A 589 -12.72 25.53 11.42
N LEU A 590 -12.33 26.38 10.47
CA LEU A 590 -11.45 26.02 9.34
C LEU A 590 -10.20 26.92 9.31
N VAL A 591 -9.03 26.38 8.96
CA VAL A 591 -7.79 27.17 8.85
C VAL A 591 -7.80 28.04 7.60
N ARG A 592 -7.63 29.35 7.77
CA ARG A 592 -7.66 30.34 6.68
C ARG A 592 -6.33 30.42 5.94
N LEU A 593 -6.38 30.27 4.61
CA LEU A 593 -5.26 30.55 3.71
C LEU A 593 -5.05 32.07 3.58
N LEU A 594 -3.82 32.48 3.84
CA LEU A 594 -3.22 33.80 3.61
C LEU A 594 -3.15 34.18 2.13
N GLY A 595 -2.64 33.24 1.35
CA GLY A 595 -2.26 33.39 -0.05
C GLY A 595 -1.33 32.26 -0.49
N CYS A 596 -0.69 32.43 -1.64
CA CYS A 596 0.26 31.44 -2.17
C CYS A 596 1.45 32.10 -2.87
N CYS A 597 2.52 31.34 -3.10
CA CYS A 597 3.64 31.72 -3.95
C CYS A 597 3.88 30.62 -5.00
N ILE A 598 4.12 31.05 -6.24
CA ILE A 598 4.37 30.20 -7.41
C ILE A 598 5.61 30.77 -8.11
N HIS A 599 6.74 30.06 -8.04
CA HIS A 599 8.00 30.53 -8.62
C HIS A 599 8.78 29.37 -9.24
N GLY A 600 8.78 29.27 -10.57
CA GLY A 600 9.34 28.11 -11.28
C GLY A 600 8.63 26.82 -10.87
N GLU A 601 9.35 25.93 -10.20
CA GLU A 601 8.82 24.68 -9.62
C GLU A 601 8.34 24.84 -8.17
N GLU A 602 8.67 25.91 -7.47
CA GLU A 602 8.24 26.13 -6.07
C GLU A 602 6.72 26.31 -6.01
N ARG A 603 6.06 25.57 -5.12
CA ARG A 603 4.64 25.68 -4.79
C ARG A 603 4.51 25.83 -3.27
N ILE A 604 4.06 27.00 -2.83
CA ILE A 604 4.05 27.37 -1.42
C ILE A 604 2.69 27.95 -1.05
N LEU A 605 2.16 27.48 0.08
CA LEU A 605 0.88 27.92 0.65
C LEU A 605 1.14 28.65 1.97
N VAL A 606 0.53 29.81 2.16
CA VAL A 606 0.67 30.65 3.35
C VAL A 606 -0.66 30.65 4.09
N TYR A 607 -0.67 30.38 5.39
CA TYR A 607 -1.86 30.32 6.24
C TYR A 607 -1.71 31.23 7.47
N GLU A 608 -2.82 31.47 8.16
CA GLU A 608 -2.75 31.93 9.56
C GLU A 608 -1.92 30.95 10.42
N TYR A 609 -1.12 31.49 11.33
CA TYR A 609 -0.34 30.69 12.28
C TYR A 609 -1.23 30.19 13.42
N MET A 610 -1.07 28.91 13.80
CA MET A 610 -1.86 28.24 14.82
C MET A 610 -0.98 27.94 16.04
N GLU A 611 -1.14 28.70 17.12
CA GLU A 611 -0.15 28.78 18.19
C GLU A 611 0.05 27.46 18.95
N ASN A 612 -1.02 26.68 19.13
CA ASN A 612 -0.99 25.44 19.90
C ASN A 612 -0.67 24.19 19.06
N LYS A 613 -0.44 24.35 17.74
CA LYS A 613 -0.21 23.26 16.77
C LYS A 613 -1.39 22.26 16.69
N SER A 614 -1.14 21.03 16.25
CA SER A 614 -2.16 20.00 16.05
C SER A 614 -2.60 19.30 17.35
N LEU A 615 -3.87 18.87 17.37
CA LEU A 615 -4.57 18.26 18.51
C LEU A 615 -3.91 16.96 19.02
N ASP A 616 -3.33 16.18 18.11
CA ASP A 616 -2.62 14.94 18.40
C ASP A 616 -1.46 15.12 19.40
N ASN A 617 -0.79 16.28 19.39
CA ASN A 617 0.25 16.66 20.36
C ASN A 617 -0.28 16.84 21.80
N PHE A 618 -1.59 16.94 22.01
CA PHE A 618 -2.19 17.01 23.34
C PHE A 618 -2.84 15.68 23.73
N ILE A 619 -3.68 15.10 22.86
CA ILE A 619 -4.47 13.92 23.25
C ILE A 619 -3.66 12.63 23.39
N PHE A 620 -2.49 12.51 22.75
CA PHE A 620 -1.66 11.28 22.81
C PHE A 620 -0.36 11.41 23.62
N ASP A 621 0.01 12.62 24.01
CA ASP A 621 1.13 12.87 24.92
C ASP A 621 0.59 12.91 26.35
N LYS A 622 0.91 11.90 27.18
CA LYS A 622 0.42 11.83 28.57
C LYS A 622 0.84 13.04 29.42
N SER A 623 1.90 13.77 29.07
CA SER A 623 2.31 15.00 29.77
C SER A 623 1.47 16.23 29.39
N ARG A 624 0.80 16.20 28.23
CA ARG A 624 -0.03 17.29 27.69
C ARG A 624 -1.53 16.98 27.70
N SER A 625 -1.93 15.72 27.78
CA SER A 625 -3.32 15.25 27.87
C SER A 625 -4.10 15.94 29.01
N ALA A 626 -3.46 16.14 30.16
CA ALA A 626 -4.03 16.84 31.32
C ALA A 626 -4.32 18.34 31.08
N GLN A 627 -3.74 18.96 30.05
CA GLN A 627 -4.01 20.36 29.65
C GLN A 627 -5.36 20.49 28.91
N LEU A 628 -5.86 19.38 28.36
CA LEU A 628 -7.19 19.22 27.77
C LEU A 628 -8.13 18.53 28.75
N ASN A 629 -8.69 19.32 29.67
CA ASN A 629 -9.83 18.88 30.49
C ASN A 629 -11.04 18.52 29.61
N TRP A 630 -12.02 17.81 30.20
CA TRP A 630 -13.18 17.32 29.44
C TRP A 630 -13.96 18.41 28.72
N SER A 631 -14.17 19.59 29.33
CA SER A 631 -14.85 20.72 28.67
C SER A 631 -14.15 21.05 27.37
N LYS A 632 -12.84 21.33 27.40
CA LYS A 632 -12.07 21.62 26.19
C LYS A 632 -12.14 20.50 25.16
N ARG A 633 -12.15 19.22 25.59
CA ARG A 633 -12.31 18.08 24.66
C ARG A 633 -13.70 18.06 24.01
N PHE A 634 -14.75 18.34 24.77
CA PHE A 634 -16.12 18.44 24.26
C PHE A 634 -16.30 19.65 23.34
N ASP A 635 -15.78 20.82 23.73
CA ASP A 635 -15.73 22.04 22.92
C ASP A 635 -14.99 21.80 21.59
N ILE A 636 -13.89 21.03 21.62
CA ILE A 636 -13.14 20.60 20.43
C ILE A 636 -13.98 19.64 19.57
N ILE A 637 -14.62 18.63 20.14
CA ILE A 637 -15.52 17.71 19.42
C ILE A 637 -16.66 18.49 18.73
N LEU A 638 -17.28 19.43 19.44
CA LEU A 638 -18.40 20.24 18.94
C LEU A 638 -17.94 21.22 17.84
N GLY A 639 -16.76 21.83 17.98
CA GLY A 639 -16.17 22.71 16.98
C GLY A 639 -15.73 21.96 15.70
N ILE A 640 -15.19 20.74 15.82
CA ILE A 640 -14.92 19.87 14.66
C ILE A 640 -16.25 19.50 13.98
N ALA A 641 -17.26 19.09 14.74
CA ALA A 641 -18.58 18.75 14.20
C ALA A 641 -19.23 19.93 13.44
N ARG A 642 -19.09 21.15 13.97
CA ARG A 642 -19.53 22.39 13.31
C ARG A 642 -18.74 22.70 12.04
N GLY A 643 -17.42 22.51 12.05
CA GLY A 643 -16.58 22.66 10.86
C GLY A 643 -16.95 21.69 9.73
N LEU A 644 -17.22 20.43 10.08
CA LEU A 644 -17.63 19.40 9.11
C LEU A 644 -19.06 19.63 8.60
N LEU A 645 -19.99 20.06 9.47
CA LEU A 645 -21.34 20.49 9.07
C LEU A 645 -21.29 21.62 8.04
N TYR A 646 -20.45 22.64 8.27
CA TYR A 646 -20.26 23.73 7.30
C TYR A 646 -19.75 23.20 5.94
N LEU A 647 -18.76 22.32 5.93
CA LEU A 647 -18.26 21.70 4.68
C LEU A 647 -19.33 20.87 3.98
N HIS A 648 -20.17 20.14 4.72
CA HIS A 648 -21.16 19.22 4.17
C HIS A 648 -22.48 19.88 3.74
N GLN A 649 -22.88 21.01 4.34
CA GLN A 649 -24.23 21.58 4.15
C GLN A 649 -24.27 23.12 4.07
N ASP A 650 -23.56 23.86 4.92
CA ASP A 650 -23.74 25.34 5.01
C ASP A 650 -22.86 26.15 4.05
N SER A 651 -21.83 25.54 3.47
CA SER A 651 -20.91 26.20 2.54
C SER A 651 -21.40 26.16 1.09
N ARG A 652 -20.97 27.14 0.27
CA ARG A 652 -21.41 27.35 -1.13
C ARG A 652 -21.24 26.12 -2.05
N TYR A 653 -20.33 25.22 -1.70
CA TYR A 653 -20.14 23.94 -2.36
C TYR A 653 -20.05 22.86 -1.30
N LYS A 654 -20.75 21.74 -1.50
CA LYS A 654 -20.63 20.55 -0.66
C LYS A 654 -19.21 19.98 -0.82
N VAL A 655 -18.40 20.02 0.25
CA VAL A 655 -16.99 19.60 0.25
C VAL A 655 -16.79 18.40 1.18
N ILE A 656 -16.09 17.38 0.71
CA ILE A 656 -15.69 16.20 1.48
C ILE A 656 -14.18 16.24 1.72
N HIS A 657 -13.76 16.09 2.98
CA HIS A 657 -12.39 16.28 3.44
C HIS A 657 -11.47 15.10 3.11
N ARG A 658 -11.95 13.85 3.24
CA ARG A 658 -11.26 12.57 2.95
C ARG A 658 -10.03 12.23 3.80
N ASP A 659 -9.37 13.20 4.45
CA ASP A 659 -8.28 12.96 5.42
C ASP A 659 -8.49 13.70 6.75
N LEU A 660 -9.63 13.47 7.39
CA LEU A 660 -9.93 14.01 8.72
C LEU A 660 -9.29 13.12 9.81
N LYS A 661 -8.38 13.70 10.61
CA LYS A 661 -7.62 13.01 11.66
C LYS A 661 -7.11 13.99 12.72
N ALA A 662 -6.68 13.51 13.88
CA ALA A 662 -6.21 14.36 14.98
C ALA A 662 -5.02 15.27 14.61
N GLY A 663 -4.13 14.83 13.71
CA GLY A 663 -3.03 15.65 13.19
C GLY A 663 -3.47 16.81 12.27
N ASN A 664 -4.65 16.72 11.65
CA ASN A 664 -5.19 17.74 10.75
C ASN A 664 -6.18 18.71 11.46
N ILE A 665 -6.40 18.54 12.77
CA ILE A 665 -7.08 19.53 13.60
C ILE A 665 -6.01 20.40 14.28
N LEU A 666 -5.91 21.66 13.87
CA LEU A 666 -5.04 22.65 14.52
C LEU A 666 -5.80 23.41 15.61
N LEU A 667 -5.08 23.87 16.63
CA LEU A 667 -5.62 24.60 17.77
C LEU A 667 -5.06 26.03 17.79
N ASP A 668 -5.94 27.03 17.90
CA ASP A 668 -5.53 28.42 18.09
C ASP A 668 -5.06 28.67 19.52
N LYS A 669 -4.53 29.87 19.80
CA LYS A 669 -4.15 30.35 21.15
C LYS A 669 -5.19 30.08 22.25
N ASP A 670 -6.48 30.08 21.93
CA ASP A 670 -7.59 29.95 22.87
C ASP A 670 -8.09 28.48 22.97
N MET A 671 -7.43 27.57 22.24
CA MET A 671 -7.69 26.12 22.10
C MET A 671 -8.93 25.75 21.27
N ASN A 672 -9.43 26.64 20.40
CA ASN A 672 -10.50 26.29 19.47
C ASN A 672 -9.98 25.41 18.32
N PRO A 673 -10.75 24.41 17.86
CA PRO A 673 -10.36 23.56 16.75
C PRO A 673 -10.55 24.25 15.40
N LYS A 674 -9.57 24.08 14.51
CA LYS A 674 -9.66 24.39 13.08
C LYS A 674 -9.23 23.20 12.23
N ILE A 675 -10.09 22.78 11.31
CA ILE A 675 -9.79 21.72 10.32
C ILE A 675 -8.83 22.29 9.26
N SER A 676 -7.86 21.48 8.83
CA SER A 676 -6.77 21.86 7.92
C SER A 676 -6.38 20.73 6.96
N ASP A 677 -5.52 21.05 5.98
CA ASP A 677 -4.95 20.14 4.99
C ASP A 677 -5.94 19.66 3.91
N PHE A 678 -6.36 20.59 3.05
CA PHE A 678 -7.40 20.38 2.03
C PHE A 678 -6.88 19.80 0.71
N GLY A 679 -5.60 19.43 0.61
CA GLY A 679 -4.96 18.97 -0.64
C GLY A 679 -5.65 17.78 -1.31
N VAL A 680 -6.29 16.90 -0.53
CA VAL A 680 -7.01 15.71 -1.02
C VAL A 680 -8.54 15.86 -1.04
N ALA A 681 -9.08 17.00 -0.61
CA ALA A 681 -10.52 17.26 -0.51
C ALA A 681 -11.19 17.41 -1.89
N ARG A 682 -12.52 17.29 -1.95
CA ARG A 682 -13.31 17.31 -3.19
C ARG A 682 -14.62 18.07 -3.04
N ILE A 683 -14.98 18.86 -4.05
CA ILE A 683 -16.36 19.33 -4.25
C ILE A 683 -17.21 18.16 -4.74
N PHE A 684 -18.44 18.07 -4.26
CA PHE A 684 -19.41 17.03 -4.53
C PHE A 684 -20.70 17.64 -5.12
N GLY A 685 -21.35 16.93 -6.05
CA GLY A 685 -22.61 17.35 -6.67
C GLY A 685 -23.83 17.02 -5.81
N ASP A 686 -24.99 16.84 -6.45
CA ASP A 686 -26.20 16.29 -5.79
C ASP A 686 -26.46 14.80 -6.11
N ASP A 687 -25.69 14.20 -7.02
CA ASP A 687 -25.60 12.73 -7.15
C ASP A 687 -25.00 12.12 -5.87
N THR A 688 -25.59 11.04 -5.34
CA THR A 688 -25.35 10.61 -3.95
C THR A 688 -24.01 9.94 -3.68
N ASP A 689 -23.33 9.45 -4.71
CA ASP A 689 -22.12 8.64 -4.59
C ASP A 689 -21.06 9.07 -5.60
N SER A 690 -19.85 9.40 -5.11
CA SER A 690 -18.67 9.62 -5.97
C SER A 690 -17.63 8.55 -5.71
N HIS A 691 -17.13 7.95 -6.78
CA HIS A 691 -16.02 6.99 -6.71
C HIS A 691 -14.69 7.72 -6.97
N THR A 692 -13.65 7.37 -6.20
CA THR A 692 -12.27 7.80 -6.47
C THR A 692 -11.42 6.62 -6.89
N ARG A 693 -10.66 6.80 -7.97
CA ARG A 693 -9.69 5.83 -8.48
C ARG A 693 -8.36 5.86 -7.73
N LYS A 694 -8.17 6.89 -6.89
CA LYS A 694 -7.01 7.10 -6.03
C LYS A 694 -7.49 7.30 -4.60
N VAL A 695 -7.55 6.21 -3.83
CA VAL A 695 -7.82 6.25 -2.39
C VAL A 695 -6.65 6.98 -1.71
N VAL A 696 -6.96 8.06 -1.00
CA VAL A 696 -6.00 8.86 -0.24
C VAL A 696 -6.63 9.34 1.06
N GLY A 697 -5.88 9.23 2.15
CA GLY A 697 -6.35 9.48 3.50
C GLY A 697 -5.62 8.58 4.49
N THR A 698 -5.73 8.88 5.77
CA THR A 698 -4.94 8.20 6.80
C THR A 698 -5.57 6.87 7.21
N TYR A 699 -4.81 5.79 7.06
CA TYR A 699 -5.26 4.42 7.31
C TYR A 699 -5.64 4.21 8.78
N GLY A 700 -6.90 3.86 9.04
CA GLY A 700 -7.50 3.84 10.38
C GLY A 700 -8.55 4.94 10.63
N TYR A 701 -8.60 5.99 9.80
CA TYR A 701 -9.70 6.98 9.79
C TYR A 701 -10.61 6.82 8.57
N MET A 702 -10.10 6.24 7.47
CA MET A 702 -10.89 5.90 6.29
C MET A 702 -11.97 4.85 6.62
N SER A 703 -13.17 5.04 6.09
CA SER A 703 -14.31 4.12 6.22
C SER A 703 -14.15 2.86 5.35
N PRO A 704 -14.91 1.77 5.62
CA PRO A 704 -14.83 0.53 4.84
C PRO A 704 -15.02 0.75 3.33
N GLU A 705 -16.10 1.41 2.91
CA GLU A 705 -16.42 1.64 1.51
C GLU A 705 -15.41 2.55 0.79
N TYR A 706 -14.73 3.42 1.53
CA TYR A 706 -13.68 4.28 0.98
C TYR A 706 -12.34 3.56 0.87
N ALA A 707 -12.02 2.72 1.85
CA ALA A 707 -10.77 1.96 1.89
C ALA A 707 -10.78 0.72 0.97
N MET A 708 -11.96 0.13 0.71
CA MET A 708 -12.13 -1.06 -0.15
C MET A 708 -12.52 -0.66 -1.58
N ASP A 709 -13.60 0.11 -1.74
CA ASP A 709 -14.24 0.34 -3.05
C ASP A 709 -13.97 1.74 -3.64
N GLY A 710 -13.22 2.59 -2.92
CA GLY A 710 -12.96 3.98 -3.28
C GLY A 710 -14.21 4.87 -3.28
N VAL A 711 -15.32 4.41 -2.70
CA VAL A 711 -16.56 5.18 -2.56
C VAL A 711 -16.35 6.26 -1.50
N PHE A 712 -16.52 7.52 -1.85
CA PHE A 712 -16.50 8.62 -0.87
C PHE A 712 -17.77 9.44 -0.93
N SER A 713 -18.36 9.67 0.24
CA SER A 713 -19.48 10.59 0.43
C SER A 713 -19.31 11.34 1.76
N VAL A 714 -20.26 12.21 2.10
CA VAL A 714 -20.31 12.82 3.45
C VAL A 714 -20.30 11.77 4.57
N LYS A 715 -20.79 10.54 4.32
CA LYS A 715 -20.78 9.44 5.29
C LYS A 715 -19.38 8.85 5.57
N SER A 716 -18.41 9.10 4.69
CA SER A 716 -17.01 8.68 4.86
C SER A 716 -16.26 9.64 5.79
N ASP A 717 -16.49 10.95 5.63
CA ASP A 717 -16.04 11.99 6.59
C ASP A 717 -16.70 11.80 7.97
N VAL A 718 -17.99 11.45 8.03
CA VAL A 718 -18.70 11.11 9.29
C VAL A 718 -18.01 9.95 10.01
N PHE A 719 -17.62 8.89 9.30
CA PHE A 719 -16.87 7.78 9.88
C PHE A 719 -15.53 8.24 10.46
N SER A 720 -14.76 9.03 9.70
CA SER A 720 -13.48 9.61 10.16
C SER A 720 -13.66 10.48 11.40
N PHE A 721 -14.75 11.25 11.48
CA PHE A 721 -15.14 12.00 12.67
C PHE A 721 -15.46 11.08 13.86
N GLY A 722 -16.19 10.00 13.64
CA GLY A 722 -16.49 8.99 14.67
C GLY A 722 -15.23 8.40 15.29
N VAL A 723 -14.24 8.00 14.46
CA VAL A 723 -12.93 7.54 14.94
C VAL A 723 -12.23 8.63 15.77
N LEU A 724 -12.19 9.86 15.26
CA LEU A 724 -11.56 11.00 15.92
C LEU A 724 -12.20 11.32 17.29
N VAL A 725 -13.52 11.18 17.45
CA VAL A 725 -14.18 11.34 18.75
C VAL A 725 -13.74 10.26 19.74
N LEU A 726 -13.62 8.99 19.33
CA LEU A 726 -13.11 7.92 20.21
C LEU A 726 -11.67 8.19 20.66
N GLU A 727 -10.82 8.72 19.78
CA GLU A 727 -9.45 9.12 20.14
C GLU A 727 -9.41 10.29 21.13
N ILE A 728 -10.26 11.31 20.94
CA ILE A 728 -10.34 12.46 21.85
C ILE A 728 -10.87 12.04 23.24
N VAL A 729 -11.89 11.19 23.30
CA VAL A 729 -12.45 10.68 24.56
C VAL A 729 -11.42 9.86 25.34
N SER A 730 -10.68 8.98 24.66
CA SER A 730 -9.79 8.01 25.30
C SER A 730 -8.34 8.45 25.50
N GLY A 731 -7.86 9.42 24.74
CA GLY A 731 -6.43 9.75 24.68
C GLY A 731 -5.56 8.64 24.05
N ARG A 732 -6.18 7.68 23.35
CA ARG A 732 -5.51 6.52 22.74
C ARG A 732 -5.58 6.63 21.21
N LYS A 733 -4.46 6.38 20.52
CA LYS A 733 -4.43 6.30 19.04
C LYS A 733 -5.13 5.04 18.56
N ASN A 734 -5.97 5.12 17.52
CA ASN A 734 -6.68 3.97 16.95
C ASN A 734 -5.73 2.85 16.45
N ARG A 735 -4.50 3.21 16.07
CA ARG A 735 -3.41 2.27 15.71
C ARG A 735 -2.12 2.54 16.49
N GLY A 736 -2.23 2.91 17.76
CA GLY A 736 -1.08 2.98 18.66
C GLY A 736 -0.60 1.60 19.09
N MET A 737 0.72 1.40 19.15
CA MET A 737 1.30 0.33 19.98
C MET A 737 0.93 0.58 21.44
N TYR A 738 0.56 -0.46 22.21
CA TYR A 738 1.25 -0.89 23.44
C TYR A 738 0.45 -1.94 24.25
N SER A 739 1.17 -2.99 24.68
CA SER A 739 0.97 -3.81 25.90
C SER A 739 -0.34 -4.61 26.14
N SER A 740 -0.15 -5.77 26.78
CA SER A 740 -1.15 -6.66 27.43
C SER A 740 -2.30 -7.25 26.57
N SER A 741 -2.08 -8.52 26.19
CA SER A 741 -3.05 -9.64 26.06
C SER A 741 -4.32 -9.55 25.20
N GLU A 742 -4.93 -8.39 24.92
CA GLU A 742 -6.12 -8.30 24.05
C GLU A 742 -5.84 -7.47 22.79
N GLN A 743 -5.57 -8.12 21.66
CA GLN A 743 -5.38 -7.48 20.35
C GLN A 743 -6.71 -6.93 19.81
N THR A 744 -7.13 -5.77 20.29
CA THR A 744 -8.34 -5.07 19.83
C THR A 744 -8.00 -3.66 19.33
N SER A 745 -8.64 -3.23 18.24
CA SER A 745 -8.59 -1.83 17.78
C SER A 745 -9.36 -0.93 18.75
N LEU A 746 -9.17 0.39 18.68
CA LEU A 746 -9.92 1.31 19.54
C LEU A 746 -11.44 1.22 19.28
N LEU A 747 -11.85 0.97 18.03
CA LEU A 747 -13.25 0.73 17.67
C LEU A 747 -13.77 -0.55 18.33
N ASN A 748 -13.03 -1.66 18.26
CA ASN A 748 -13.43 -2.93 18.86
C ASN A 748 -13.50 -2.83 20.39
N HIS A 749 -12.56 -2.12 21.02
CA HIS A 749 -12.55 -1.87 22.47
C HIS A 749 -13.72 -0.99 22.92
N ALA A 750 -14.00 0.11 22.19
CA ALA A 750 -15.17 0.96 22.44
C ALA A 750 -16.49 0.20 22.25
N TRP A 751 -16.56 -0.68 21.25
CA TRP A 751 -17.73 -1.53 20.99
C TRP A 751 -17.95 -2.60 22.07
N LYS A 752 -16.87 -3.25 22.54
CA LYS A 752 -16.89 -4.17 23.69
C LYS A 752 -17.44 -3.46 24.93
N LEU A 753 -16.86 -2.32 25.31
CA LEU A 753 -17.31 -1.53 26.46
C LEU A 753 -18.77 -1.03 26.30
N TRP A 754 -19.21 -0.67 25.10
CA TRP A 754 -20.60 -0.29 24.84
C TRP A 754 -21.58 -1.46 25.04
N ARG A 755 -21.27 -2.63 24.47
CA ARG A 755 -22.06 -3.87 24.67
C ARG A 755 -22.11 -4.34 26.12
N GLU A 756 -21.03 -4.11 26.88
CA GLU A 756 -20.92 -4.40 28.31
C GLU A 756 -21.59 -3.33 29.20
N GLY A 757 -22.17 -2.27 28.62
CA GLY A 757 -22.78 -1.16 29.38
C GLY A 757 -21.78 -0.24 30.09
N ASN A 758 -20.48 -0.42 29.85
CA ASN A 758 -19.36 0.22 30.54
C ASN A 758 -18.63 1.27 29.68
N ALA A 759 -19.32 1.86 28.69
CA ALA A 759 -18.74 2.82 27.75
C ALA A 759 -18.08 4.06 28.40
N ALA A 760 -18.47 4.42 29.63
CA ALA A 760 -17.82 5.49 30.40
C ALA A 760 -16.35 5.18 30.75
N ALA A 761 -15.97 3.91 30.86
CA ALA A 761 -14.59 3.48 31.10
C ALA A 761 -13.64 3.70 29.90
N LEU A 762 -14.16 4.18 28.76
CA LEU A 762 -13.34 4.60 27.63
C LEU A 762 -12.67 5.97 27.86
N LEU A 763 -13.10 6.76 28.86
CA LEU A 763 -12.55 8.08 29.17
C LEU A 763 -11.07 8.02 29.57
N ASP A 764 -10.28 8.95 29.04
CA ASP A 764 -8.86 9.16 29.40
C ASP A 764 -8.68 9.31 30.93
N GLU A 765 -7.84 8.45 31.51
CA GLU A 765 -7.46 8.43 32.92
C GLU A 765 -6.99 9.80 33.44
N ALA A 766 -6.30 10.58 32.60
CA ALA A 766 -5.81 11.92 32.93
C ALA A 766 -6.93 12.98 33.01
N VAL A 767 -8.13 12.67 32.55
CA VAL A 767 -9.32 13.55 32.56
C VAL A 767 -10.39 13.07 33.56
N ALA A 768 -10.42 11.77 33.84
CA ALA A 768 -11.39 11.13 34.73
C ALA A 768 -11.37 11.69 36.17
N GLY A 769 -10.20 12.08 36.69
CA GLY A 769 -10.05 12.58 38.07
C GLY A 769 -10.64 13.97 38.38
N ALA A 770 -11.49 14.55 37.52
CA ALA A 770 -11.86 15.97 37.56
C ALA A 770 -13.38 16.26 37.47
N GLY A 771 -14.21 15.57 38.27
CA GLY A 771 -15.57 16.01 38.62
C GLY A 771 -16.73 15.16 38.07
N GLU A 772 -17.77 14.99 38.88
CA GLU A 772 -18.80 13.95 38.75
C GLU A 772 -19.86 14.18 37.66
N HIS A 773 -19.97 15.38 37.08
CA HIS A 773 -21.08 15.72 36.17
C HIS A 773 -20.86 15.32 34.69
N ARG A 774 -19.81 14.55 34.38
CA ARG A 774 -19.36 14.31 32.98
C ARG A 774 -19.83 13.01 32.36
N GLY A 775 -20.32 12.05 33.15
CA GLY A 775 -20.62 10.69 32.68
C GLY A 775 -21.65 10.62 31.54
N SER A 776 -22.67 11.49 31.56
CA SER A 776 -23.70 11.58 30.52
C SER A 776 -23.16 12.17 29.21
N GLU A 777 -22.30 13.18 29.27
CA GLU A 777 -21.64 13.77 28.09
C GLU A 777 -20.66 12.79 27.44
N VAL A 778 -19.85 12.11 28.26
CA VAL A 778 -18.93 11.05 27.79
C VAL A 778 -19.71 9.94 27.10
N LEU A 779 -20.76 9.42 27.74
CA LEU A 779 -21.62 8.38 27.17
C LEU A 779 -22.29 8.85 25.87
N ARG A 780 -22.73 10.11 25.81
CA ARG A 780 -23.31 10.73 24.60
C ARG A 780 -22.28 10.81 23.47
N CYS A 781 -21.06 11.26 23.75
CA CYS A 781 -19.97 11.29 22.76
C CYS A 781 -19.64 9.89 22.24
N VAL A 782 -19.56 8.87 23.10
CA VAL A 782 -19.30 7.48 22.66
C VAL A 782 -20.48 6.92 21.85
N GLN A 783 -21.73 7.17 22.24
CA GLN A 783 -22.90 6.74 21.45
C GLN A 783 -22.90 7.37 20.04
N VAL A 784 -22.66 8.69 19.97
CA VAL A 784 -22.59 9.42 18.69
C VAL A 784 -21.42 8.93 17.84
N ALA A 785 -20.24 8.71 18.44
CA ALA A 785 -19.08 8.18 17.75
C ALA A 785 -19.34 6.77 17.18
N LEU A 786 -19.96 5.89 17.96
CA LEU A 786 -20.34 4.54 17.50
C LEU A 786 -21.38 4.58 16.39
N LEU A 787 -22.37 5.48 16.46
CA LEU A 787 -23.31 5.73 15.35
C LEU A 787 -22.59 6.22 14.07
N CYS A 788 -21.53 7.01 14.22
CA CYS A 788 -20.71 7.48 13.11
C CYS A 788 -19.81 6.39 12.49
N VAL A 789 -19.29 5.43 13.27
CA VAL A 789 -18.41 4.35 12.75
C VAL A 789 -19.14 3.06 12.35
N GLN A 790 -20.48 3.06 12.26
CA GLN A 790 -21.27 1.90 11.80
C GLN A 790 -20.80 1.43 10.41
N GLU A 791 -20.84 0.11 10.21
CA GLU A 791 -20.32 -0.56 9.02
C GLU A 791 -20.93 -0.01 7.72
N ARG A 792 -22.28 0.02 7.61
CA ARG A 792 -22.99 0.55 6.45
C ARG A 792 -23.00 2.09 6.41
N PRO A 793 -22.70 2.74 5.27
CA PRO A 793 -22.81 4.19 5.11
C PRO A 793 -24.22 4.75 5.37
N ASP A 794 -25.26 3.98 5.03
CA ASP A 794 -26.67 4.36 5.21
C ASP A 794 -27.00 4.66 6.67
N ASP A 795 -26.57 3.76 7.57
CA ASP A 795 -26.88 3.77 8.99
C ASP A 795 -26.20 4.92 9.75
N ARG A 796 -25.11 5.48 9.20
CA ARG A 796 -24.38 6.61 9.77
C ARG A 796 -25.21 7.91 9.69
N PRO A 797 -25.27 8.73 10.74
CA PRO A 797 -25.98 10.02 10.71
C PRO A 797 -25.34 11.04 9.75
N HIS A 798 -26.06 12.11 9.41
CA HIS A 798 -25.48 13.30 8.77
C HIS A 798 -24.94 14.28 9.82
N MET A 799 -24.00 15.15 9.45
CA MET A 799 -23.33 16.03 10.42
C MET A 799 -24.26 17.01 11.16
N ALA A 800 -25.38 17.44 10.58
CA ALA A 800 -26.40 18.20 11.32
C ALA A 800 -27.03 17.36 12.45
N SER A 801 -27.36 16.09 12.18
CA SER A 801 -27.86 15.16 13.19
C SER A 801 -26.81 14.88 14.27
N VAL A 802 -25.54 14.75 13.90
CA VAL A 802 -24.40 14.59 14.83
C VAL A 802 -24.24 15.81 15.74
N PHE A 803 -24.24 17.01 15.16
CA PHE A 803 -24.11 18.27 15.90
C PHE A 803 -25.28 18.48 16.88
N LEU A 804 -26.52 18.22 16.44
CA LEU A 804 -27.70 18.26 17.30
C LEU A 804 -27.69 17.17 18.38
N ALA A 805 -27.19 15.97 18.07
CA ALA A 805 -27.07 14.86 19.01
C ALA A 805 -26.04 15.13 20.13
N LEU A 806 -24.95 15.83 19.82
CA LEU A 806 -23.96 16.29 20.80
C LEU A 806 -24.50 17.47 21.62
N GLY A 807 -25.12 18.46 20.96
CA GLY A 807 -25.60 19.69 21.61
C GLY A 807 -26.91 19.57 22.40
N ASN A 808 -27.63 18.44 22.33
CA ASN A 808 -28.91 18.24 23.03
C ASN A 808 -28.84 17.04 23.99
N PRO A 809 -28.61 17.27 25.30
CA PRO A 809 -28.59 16.21 26.32
C PRO A 809 -29.87 15.37 26.42
N CYS A 810 -31.02 15.90 25.97
CA CYS A 810 -32.33 15.25 26.03
C CYS A 810 -32.72 14.54 24.73
N ALA A 811 -31.90 14.57 23.68
CA ALA A 811 -32.20 13.88 22.43
C ALA A 811 -32.26 12.35 22.62
N ALA A 812 -33.34 11.72 22.17
CA ALA A 812 -33.38 10.27 22.01
C ALA A 812 -32.52 9.88 20.80
N LEU A 813 -31.56 8.97 20.99
CA LEU A 813 -30.70 8.45 19.92
C LEU A 813 -30.93 6.95 19.71
N PRO A 814 -30.83 6.45 18.47
CA PRO A 814 -30.87 5.03 18.19
C PRO A 814 -29.69 4.31 18.86
N GLN A 815 -29.86 3.01 19.10
CA GLN A 815 -28.75 2.15 19.51
C GLN A 815 -27.81 1.94 18.30
N PRO A 816 -26.49 2.11 18.46
CA PRO A 816 -25.54 1.89 17.38
C PRO A 816 -25.48 0.40 16.99
N ARG A 817 -25.40 0.15 15.69
CA ARG A 817 -25.07 -1.17 15.11
C ARG A 817 -23.56 -1.40 15.11
N HIS A 818 -23.18 -2.58 14.61
CA HIS A 818 -21.80 -3.03 14.49
C HIS A 818 -20.89 -2.01 13.76
N PRO A 819 -19.71 -1.65 14.33
CA PRO A 819 -18.73 -0.81 13.65
C PRO A 819 -18.02 -1.48 12.48
N GLY A 820 -17.68 -0.70 11.46
CA GLY A 820 -16.83 -1.15 10.37
C GLY A 820 -15.43 -1.59 10.84
N PHE A 821 -14.85 -2.59 10.17
CA PHE A 821 -13.58 -3.25 10.49
C PHE A 821 -13.52 -4.02 11.82
N CYS A 822 -14.62 -4.14 12.57
CA CYS A 822 -14.68 -5.10 13.67
C CYS A 822 -14.83 -6.52 13.09
N SER A 823 -14.02 -7.47 13.56
CA SER A 823 -14.07 -8.88 13.14
C SER A 823 -14.27 -9.76 14.35
N ASP A 824 -15.44 -10.38 14.46
CA ASP A 824 -15.73 -11.37 15.50
C ASP A 824 -14.90 -12.64 15.27
N ARG A 825 -13.69 -12.66 15.84
CA ARG A 825 -12.84 -13.86 15.97
C ARG A 825 -13.19 -14.70 17.21
N VAL A 826 -14.42 -14.57 17.72
CA VAL A 826 -14.99 -15.46 18.73
C VAL A 826 -15.86 -16.48 17.98
N GLY A 827 -15.54 -17.76 18.12
CA GLY A 827 -16.02 -18.80 17.19
C GLY A 827 -17.53 -18.97 17.20
N SER A 828 -18.16 -18.67 16.06
CA SER A 828 -19.51 -19.17 15.73
C SER A 828 -19.39 -20.53 15.08
N THR A 829 -19.89 -21.57 15.74
CA THR A 829 -20.14 -22.87 15.12
C THR A 829 -21.25 -22.74 14.07
N SER A 830 -21.12 -23.44 12.95
CA SER A 830 -22.07 -23.45 11.85
C SER A 830 -23.53 -23.62 12.29
N THR A 831 -24.37 -22.64 11.98
CA THR A 831 -25.80 -22.86 11.73
C THR A 831 -26.23 -21.86 10.66
N ASP A 832 -26.83 -22.34 9.58
CA ASP A 832 -27.49 -21.49 8.61
C ASP A 832 -28.68 -20.77 9.26
N CYS A 833 -28.90 -19.50 8.92
CA CYS A 833 -30.14 -18.80 9.25
C CYS A 833 -30.77 -18.30 7.96
N GLU A 834 -31.75 -19.06 7.49
CA GLU A 834 -32.54 -18.78 6.30
C GLU A 834 -33.35 -17.49 6.40
N TRP A 835 -33.75 -16.97 5.24
CA TRP A 835 -34.70 -15.88 5.11
C TRP A 835 -36.11 -16.32 5.53
N SER A 836 -36.43 -16.24 6.83
CA SER A 836 -37.77 -16.56 7.35
C SER A 836 -38.66 -15.32 7.45
N SER A 837 -39.47 -15.10 6.41
CA SER A 837 -40.63 -14.20 6.48
C SER A 837 -41.82 -14.94 7.10
N THR A 838 -42.07 -14.79 8.41
CA THR A 838 -43.31 -15.34 9.01
C THR A 838 -43.98 -14.40 10.01
N CYS A 839 -45.19 -13.98 9.66
CA CYS A 839 -46.07 -13.16 10.50
C CYS A 839 -46.63 -13.98 11.67
N THR A 840 -46.79 -13.36 12.84
CA THR A 840 -47.75 -13.82 13.87
C THR A 840 -48.85 -12.79 14.02
N VAL A 841 -50.09 -13.22 13.84
CA VAL A 841 -51.33 -12.41 13.91
C VAL A 841 -52.27 -13.05 14.93
N ASN A 842 -53.21 -12.26 15.46
CA ASN A 842 -54.06 -12.49 16.64
C ASN A 842 -53.33 -12.13 17.95
N ASP A 843 -53.99 -11.58 18.97
CA ASP A 843 -55.45 -11.56 19.18
C ASP A 843 -56.22 -10.26 18.88
N VAL A 844 -57.55 -10.40 18.84
CA VAL A 844 -58.53 -9.42 18.35
C VAL A 844 -59.25 -8.71 19.49
N THR A 845 -59.53 -7.41 19.35
CA THR A 845 -60.79 -6.84 19.88
C THR A 845 -61.27 -5.70 18.97
N VAL A 846 -62.58 -5.61 18.71
CA VAL A 846 -63.17 -4.72 17.69
C VAL A 846 -64.27 -3.84 18.28
N THR A 847 -64.11 -2.53 18.14
CA THR A 847 -65.18 -1.50 18.05
C THR A 847 -64.55 -0.24 17.42
N ILE A 848 -64.70 0.06 16.13
CA ILE A 848 -65.89 0.53 15.38
C ILE A 848 -66.25 2.00 15.69
N VAL A 849 -65.94 2.88 14.71
CA VAL A 849 -66.76 3.98 14.10
C VAL A 849 -67.43 5.00 15.05
N GLU A 850 -67.45 6.33 14.83
CA GLU A 850 -67.10 7.27 13.74
C GLU A 850 -66.41 8.50 14.42
N GLY A 851 -65.74 9.47 13.79
CA GLY A 851 -65.77 9.94 12.40
C GLY A 851 -66.16 11.43 12.35
N ARG A 852 -65.17 12.33 12.46
CA ARG A 852 -65.22 13.75 12.07
C ARG A 852 -63.82 14.32 11.90
#